data_AF-A0A840GK50-F1
#
_entry.id   AF-A0A840GK50-F1
#
_cell.length_a   1.000
_cell.length_b   1.000
_cell.length_c   1.000
_cell.angle_alpha   90.00
_cell.angle_beta   90.00
_cell.angle_gamma   90.00
#
_symmetry.space_group_name_H-M   'P 1'
#
loop_
_entity.id
_entity.type
_entity.pdbx_description
1 polymer ?
#
loop_
_entity_poly.entity_id
_entity_poly.type
_entity_poly.pdbx_seq_one_letter_code
_entity_poly.pdbx_strand_id
1 'polypeptide(L)'
;MVRERRDPEQRPSPEALLEAARREGSASGKLKIFVGAAPGVGKTYEMLQSAHAKRKSGIDVVVGFVETHGRAETEALVRGLEMVPRKRLDYRGQIVEEMDLDAVIARRPQIALVDELAHTNAAGSRHPKRYLDVEELLSHGIDVYTAVNIQHIESLNDVVAQITHVRVRETVPDSVFDRADAIELIDLTPDDLIQRLKEGKVYVPKQAERALEHYFSPGNLTALRELALRRTAERVDEQLLNHMQANAIPGPWAVGERILVCVSEDPRAAGLVRYTKRLADRLHAPFTAVSIETRRSLQLSDEQRDRLADTLRLAESLGGEALTIPAVGRRIADDVVNFAQGNNVTQIVIGKSTRSRWFEMTRGSVVHDLVRRAGNISVHVIPGDELTSEPAPKTAVQTAARSEPFDAIPYLKALGITALGLAAAVAIKPYFGIENVDLMFLTAVVAVAVRYGLWPSLLASVAASLAYNFFFLPPVYTFTITDPTNVAAFFFFMLIAFVVSNVAARVRTQADAAIGRIRMSEQLYAFSRKLAGTATLDDVLWATAYQIALMLKVRVVLLLPDEGLLTVKSGYPPEDELDQADLAAANWAWSNDRPAGRGSDTLPGAKRLFLPMRTGRGPIGVIGIDDDRTGPLLTPDQRRLLDALVDQGALAVERVLLVEDMDRVKRTVESERLRSALLTSISHDLKTPLASVLGAASTMRDLAGALSDTEKRDLLATVIDESERLNRFIANLLDMTKLESGAIVPNAALHDLSEIVGSALRRAAKILTAHEVELVLAADLPMLQLDAVLFEQVLFNLLDNAAKYSPPETTISIRSRRDSDHVVLEIADEGAGIPIDELDSVFDKFYRVQKGDHVRPGTGLGLAISRGFVEAMRGTISAANRSDRSGAVLTIRLPVPADSRALDTAA
;
A
#
# COMPACT_ATOMS: atom_id res chain seq x y z
N MET A 1 -18.03 56.50 4.90
CA MET A 1 -17.28 55.23 4.74
C MET A 1 -18.27 54.09 4.82
N VAL A 2 -18.71 53.60 3.65
CA VAL A 2 -19.62 52.46 3.52
C VAL A 2 -18.79 51.19 3.72
N ARG A 3 -19.11 50.42 4.76
CA ARG A 3 -18.58 49.06 4.95
C ARG A 3 -19.18 48.19 3.85
N GLU A 4 -18.36 47.79 2.88
CA GLU A 4 -18.71 46.74 1.91
C GLU A 4 -19.14 45.48 2.68
N ARG A 5 -20.39 45.07 2.50
CA ARG A 5 -20.86 43.74 2.88
C ARG A 5 -20.13 42.74 2.00
N ARG A 6 -19.18 41.99 2.56
CA ARG A 6 -18.60 40.81 1.90
C ARG A 6 -19.72 39.80 1.62
N ASP A 7 -19.90 39.47 0.34
CA ASP A 7 -20.85 38.49 -0.16
C ASP A 7 -20.54 37.10 0.45
N PRO A 8 -21.50 36.37 1.04
CA PRO A 8 -21.25 35.05 1.63
C PRO A 8 -20.80 33.97 0.62
N GLU A 9 -20.85 34.23 -0.68
CA GLU A 9 -20.43 33.31 -1.75
C GLU A 9 -18.93 33.34 -2.07
N GLN A 10 -18.14 34.26 -1.52
CA GLN A 10 -16.68 34.36 -1.75
C GLN A 10 -15.87 34.15 -0.46
N ARG A 11 -15.94 32.94 0.11
CA ARG A 11 -15.07 32.55 1.24
C ARG A 11 -13.94 31.66 0.74
N PRO A 12 -12.67 31.90 1.16
CA PRO A 12 -11.56 31.01 0.83
C PRO A 12 -11.80 29.62 1.42
N SER A 13 -11.24 28.58 0.80
CA SER A 13 -11.45 27.22 1.31
C SER A 13 -10.77 27.07 2.69
N PRO A 14 -11.46 26.52 3.71
CA PRO A 14 -10.86 26.32 5.03
C PRO A 14 -9.60 25.44 4.99
N GLU A 15 -9.57 24.47 4.06
CA GLU A 15 -8.44 23.58 3.85
C GLU A 15 -7.24 24.31 3.26
N ALA A 16 -7.42 25.14 2.21
CA ALA A 16 -6.32 25.93 1.67
C ALA A 16 -5.84 27.00 2.65
N LEU A 17 -6.72 27.57 3.48
CA LEU A 17 -6.32 28.47 4.57
C LEU A 17 -5.55 27.74 5.67
N LEU A 18 -5.94 26.51 6.03
CA LEU A 18 -5.20 25.69 6.98
C LEU A 18 -3.82 25.34 6.43
N GLU A 19 -3.72 25.03 5.15
CA GLU A 19 -2.46 24.73 4.49
C GLU A 19 -1.57 25.97 4.37
N ALA A 20 -2.14 27.12 3.99
CA ALA A 20 -1.44 28.41 3.99
C ALA A 20 -0.96 28.80 5.40
N ALA A 21 -1.80 28.61 6.43
CA ALA A 21 -1.44 28.86 7.82
C ALA A 21 -0.39 27.87 8.35
N ARG A 22 -0.41 26.62 7.89
CA ARG A 22 0.68 25.66 8.16
C ARG A 22 1.99 26.12 7.53
N ARG A 23 1.96 26.63 6.30
CA ARG A 23 3.14 27.19 5.61
C ARG A 23 3.66 28.48 6.26
N GLU A 24 2.77 29.36 6.73
CA GLU A 24 3.16 30.60 7.43
C GLU A 24 3.56 30.36 8.90
N GLY A 25 2.98 29.35 9.54
CA GLY A 25 3.18 29.05 10.97
C GLY A 25 4.23 27.98 11.27
N SER A 26 4.69 27.20 10.29
CA SER A 26 5.77 26.24 10.50
C SER A 26 7.12 26.94 10.46
N ALA A 27 7.92 26.81 11.51
CA ALA A 27 9.35 27.14 11.50
C ALA A 27 10.18 26.19 10.60
N SER A 28 9.54 25.54 9.62
CA SER A 28 10.16 24.63 8.64
C SER A 28 10.88 25.45 7.57
N GLY A 29 12.05 24.98 7.17
CA GLY A 29 12.78 25.50 6.02
C GLY A 29 12.03 25.22 4.71
N LYS A 30 12.45 25.91 3.65
CA LYS A 30 11.90 25.81 2.30
C LYS A 30 12.74 24.91 1.41
N LEU A 31 12.08 24.12 0.57
CA LEU A 31 12.72 23.21 -0.37
C LEU A 31 12.68 23.77 -1.79
N LYS A 32 13.85 23.94 -2.41
CA LYS A 32 13.99 24.26 -3.84
C LYS A 32 14.66 23.09 -4.57
N ILE A 33 13.99 22.57 -5.60
CA ILE A 33 14.48 21.43 -6.39
C ILE A 33 14.83 21.89 -7.81
N PHE A 34 16.07 21.62 -8.23
CA PHE A 34 16.53 21.78 -9.61
C PHE A 34 16.34 20.45 -10.36
N VAL A 35 15.41 20.44 -11.30
CA VAL A 35 14.96 19.22 -12.00
C VAL A 35 15.54 19.18 -13.40
N GLY A 36 16.00 18.01 -13.83
CA GLY A 36 16.51 17.83 -15.19
C GLY A 36 15.95 16.58 -15.84
N ALA A 37 15.75 16.63 -17.16
CA ALA A 37 15.29 15.50 -17.94
C ALA A 37 16.31 14.33 -17.96
N ALA A 38 17.60 14.65 -17.90
CA ALA A 38 18.67 13.66 -18.00
C ALA A 38 19.93 14.09 -17.23
N PRO A 39 20.86 13.15 -16.95
CA PRO A 39 22.18 13.49 -16.43
C PRO A 39 22.93 14.40 -17.41
N GLY A 40 23.67 15.39 -16.90
CA GLY A 40 24.49 16.28 -17.73
C GLY A 40 23.84 17.59 -18.18
N VAL A 41 22.54 17.80 -17.94
CA VAL A 41 21.84 19.05 -18.31
C VAL A 41 22.29 20.29 -17.50
N GLY A 42 23.05 20.11 -16.41
CA GLY A 42 23.62 21.22 -15.64
C GLY A 42 22.94 21.54 -14.29
N LYS A 43 22.09 20.65 -13.76
CA LYS A 43 21.38 20.88 -12.47
C LYS A 43 22.27 21.36 -11.32
N THR A 44 23.37 20.66 -11.04
CA THR A 44 24.34 21.02 -9.99
C THR A 44 25.01 22.36 -10.28
N TYR A 45 25.31 22.64 -11.55
CA TYR A 45 25.91 23.91 -11.98
C TYR A 45 24.97 25.08 -11.69
N GLU A 46 23.70 24.97 -12.09
CA GLU A 46 22.70 26.01 -11.86
C GLU A 46 22.40 26.18 -10.36
N MET A 47 22.34 25.08 -9.60
CA MET A 47 22.17 25.12 -8.16
C MET A 47 23.29 25.93 -7.48
N LEU A 48 24.55 25.71 -7.86
CA LEU A 48 25.70 26.46 -7.35
C LEU A 48 25.69 27.93 -7.82
N GLN A 49 25.28 28.20 -9.05
CA GLN A 49 25.14 29.57 -9.56
C GLN A 49 24.07 30.35 -8.78
N SER A 50 22.92 29.71 -8.51
CA SER A 50 21.85 30.26 -7.67
C SER A 50 22.34 30.51 -6.24
N ALA A 51 23.16 29.61 -5.69
CA ALA A 51 23.78 29.76 -4.37
C ALA A 51 24.71 30.98 -4.29
N HIS A 52 25.55 31.21 -5.31
CA HIS A 52 26.39 32.41 -5.38
C HIS A 52 25.59 33.70 -5.44
N ALA A 53 24.49 33.72 -6.20
CA ALA A 53 23.59 34.87 -6.25
C ALA A 53 23.00 35.18 -4.87
N LYS A 54 22.57 34.14 -4.12
CA LYS A 54 22.04 34.27 -2.75
C LYS A 54 23.10 34.76 -1.77
N ARG A 55 24.31 34.21 -1.84
CA ARG A 55 25.41 34.66 -1.01
C ARG A 55 25.83 36.10 -1.29
N LYS A 56 25.84 36.51 -2.57
CA LYS A 56 26.09 37.91 -2.95
C LYS A 56 25.01 38.87 -2.42
N SER A 57 23.78 38.38 -2.22
CA SER A 57 22.72 39.12 -1.54
C SER A 57 22.79 39.11 -0.01
N GLY A 58 23.84 38.52 0.57
CA GLY A 58 24.08 38.50 2.02
C GLY A 58 23.41 37.34 2.78
N ILE A 59 22.89 36.33 2.08
CA ILE A 59 22.28 35.14 2.71
C ILE A 59 23.39 34.15 3.09
N ASP A 60 23.30 33.55 4.28
CA ASP A 60 24.23 32.51 4.75
C ASP A 60 23.98 31.18 4.00
N VAL A 61 24.93 30.78 3.16
CA VAL A 61 24.84 29.59 2.31
C VAL A 61 26.01 28.66 2.58
N VAL A 62 25.69 27.40 2.88
CA VAL A 62 26.67 26.35 3.18
C VAL A 62 26.47 25.16 2.25
N VAL A 63 27.57 24.57 1.79
CA VAL A 63 27.56 23.30 1.06
C VAL A 63 27.56 22.15 2.07
N GLY A 64 26.44 21.45 2.17
CA GLY A 64 26.34 20.21 2.95
C GLY A 64 26.93 19.03 2.18
N PHE A 65 26.48 18.85 0.94
CA PHE A 65 27.03 17.83 0.03
C PHE A 65 26.85 18.26 -1.42
N VAL A 66 27.93 18.24 -2.20
CA VAL A 66 27.91 18.46 -3.65
C VAL A 66 28.91 17.49 -4.27
N GLU A 67 28.51 16.81 -5.34
CA GLU A 67 29.39 15.91 -6.09
C GLU A 67 29.74 16.53 -7.45
N THR A 68 31.03 16.80 -7.66
CA THR A 68 31.48 17.49 -8.88
C THR A 68 31.77 16.53 -10.01
N HIS A 69 31.93 15.22 -9.73
CA HIS A 69 32.27 14.18 -10.72
C HIS A 69 33.50 14.54 -11.57
N GLY A 70 34.45 15.31 -11.02
CA GLY A 70 35.68 15.76 -11.69
C GLY A 70 35.48 16.87 -12.73
N ARG A 71 34.34 17.58 -12.72
CA ARG A 71 34.03 18.64 -13.69
C ARG A 71 34.65 19.97 -13.27
N ALA A 72 35.67 20.42 -14.01
CA ALA A 72 36.43 21.65 -13.72
C ALA A 72 35.56 22.92 -13.59
N GLU A 73 34.52 23.07 -14.42
CA GLU A 73 33.60 24.22 -14.37
C GLU A 73 32.75 24.21 -13.08
N THR A 74 32.27 23.04 -12.66
CA THR A 74 31.48 22.89 -11.43
C THR A 74 32.36 23.04 -10.19
N GLU A 75 33.59 22.51 -10.20
CA GLU A 75 34.58 22.69 -9.13
C GLU A 75 34.97 24.16 -8.93
N ALA A 76 35.02 24.93 -10.02
CA ALA A 76 35.26 26.37 -9.95
C ALA A 76 34.11 27.11 -9.21
N LEU A 77 32.87 26.65 -9.35
CA LEU A 77 31.72 27.23 -8.63
C LEU A 77 31.64 26.79 -7.17
N VAL A 78 32.19 25.65 -6.80
CA VAL A 78 32.29 25.27 -5.38
C VAL A 78 33.26 26.21 -4.65
N ARG A 79 34.31 26.68 -5.33
CA ARG A 79 35.27 27.62 -4.75
C ARG A 79 34.59 28.91 -4.31
N GLY A 80 34.85 29.26 -3.05
CA GLY A 80 34.30 30.43 -2.41
C GLY A 80 33.15 30.11 -1.46
N LEU A 81 32.37 29.05 -1.65
CA LEU A 81 31.29 28.67 -0.71
C LEU A 81 31.88 27.95 0.52
N GLU A 82 31.30 28.18 1.70
CA GLU A 82 31.64 27.41 2.90
C GLU A 82 31.17 25.97 2.72
N MET A 83 32.03 24.99 3.02
CA MET A 83 31.70 23.57 2.87
C MET A 83 31.88 22.85 4.20
N VAL A 84 30.87 22.10 4.61
CA VAL A 84 30.95 21.21 5.77
C VAL A 84 31.81 20.01 5.39
N PRO A 85 32.81 19.64 6.20
CA PRO A 85 33.63 18.46 5.95
C PRO A 85 32.78 17.19 5.83
N ARG A 86 33.04 16.40 4.79
CA ARG A 86 32.33 15.13 4.56
C ARG A 86 32.69 14.11 5.65
N LYS A 87 31.69 13.33 6.09
CA LYS A 87 31.88 12.24 7.05
C LYS A 87 32.46 11.03 6.33
N ARG A 88 33.58 10.51 6.84
CA ARG A 88 34.23 9.31 6.29
C ARG A 88 33.70 8.06 7.00
N LEU A 89 33.08 7.17 6.24
CA LEU A 89 32.53 5.91 6.73
C LEU A 89 33.26 4.74 6.07
N ASP A 90 33.65 3.75 6.86
CA ASP A 90 34.17 2.49 6.31
C ASP A 90 33.00 1.61 5.88
N TYR A 91 32.86 1.42 4.58
CA TYR A 91 31.82 0.58 4.00
C TYR A 91 32.47 -0.46 3.08
N ARG A 92 32.42 -1.73 3.50
CA ARG A 92 32.97 -2.87 2.76
C ARG A 92 34.48 -2.74 2.43
N GLY A 93 35.26 -2.15 3.33
CA GLY A 93 36.71 -1.96 3.15
C GLY A 93 37.07 -0.81 2.21
N GLN A 94 36.10 0.02 1.82
CA GLN A 94 36.32 1.28 1.12
C GLN A 94 35.84 2.42 2.01
N ILE A 95 36.65 3.48 2.08
CA ILE A 95 36.25 4.72 2.73
C ILE A 95 35.30 5.44 1.77
N VAL A 96 34.04 5.55 2.17
CA VAL A 96 33.01 6.33 1.46
C VAL A 96 32.85 7.67 2.18
N GLU A 97 32.80 8.75 1.42
CA GLU A 97 32.55 10.09 1.95
C GLU A 97 31.06 10.43 1.80
N GLU A 98 30.42 10.79 2.91
CA GLU A 98 28.99 11.07 3.00
C GLU A 98 28.73 12.46 3.61
N MET A 99 27.52 13.00 3.46
CA MET A 99 27.13 14.24 4.13
C MET A 99 27.17 14.10 5.66
N ASP A 100 27.80 15.05 6.35
CA ASP A 100 27.70 15.16 7.81
C ASP A 100 26.46 15.98 8.20
N LEU A 101 25.32 15.30 8.28
CA LEU A 101 24.03 15.92 8.61
C LEU A 101 24.07 16.66 9.96
N ASP A 102 24.66 16.06 10.98
CA ASP A 102 24.70 16.64 12.33
C ASP A 102 25.53 17.92 12.35
N ALA A 103 26.63 17.97 11.59
CA ALA A 103 27.44 19.18 11.44
C ALA A 103 26.69 20.30 10.70
N VAL A 104 25.91 19.98 9.66
CA VAL A 104 25.08 20.97 8.96
C VAL A 104 24.00 21.53 9.90
N ILE A 105 23.33 20.66 10.66
CA ILE A 105 22.31 21.08 11.65
C ILE A 105 22.95 21.94 12.74
N ALA A 106 24.12 21.58 13.25
CA ALA A 106 24.83 22.34 14.27
C ALA A 106 25.26 23.74 13.76
N ARG A 107 25.64 23.84 12.47
CA ARG A 107 26.05 25.10 11.83
C ARG A 107 24.87 26.06 11.60
N ARG A 108 23.64 25.54 11.48
CA ARG A 108 22.40 26.31 11.23
C ARG A 108 22.52 27.38 10.14
N PRO A 109 22.90 27.03 8.90
CA PRO A 109 22.90 27.98 7.79
C PRO A 109 21.46 28.41 7.44
N GLN A 110 21.31 29.53 6.73
CA GLN A 110 20.01 29.88 6.15
C GLN A 110 19.67 28.97 4.98
N ILE A 111 20.67 28.65 4.13
CA ILE A 111 20.52 27.71 3.00
C ILE A 111 21.62 26.64 3.07
N ALA A 112 21.23 25.37 2.98
CA ALA A 112 22.13 24.24 2.76
C ALA A 112 22.01 23.70 1.32
N LEU A 113 23.13 23.49 0.64
CA LEU A 113 23.18 22.83 -0.66
C LEU A 113 23.39 21.32 -0.46
N VAL A 114 22.47 20.51 -0.98
CA VAL A 114 22.50 19.05 -0.86
C VAL A 114 22.20 18.44 -2.24
N ASP A 115 23.24 18.01 -2.94
CA ASP A 115 23.13 17.40 -4.26
C ASP A 115 22.78 15.90 -4.19
N GLU A 116 22.34 15.35 -5.33
CA GLU A 116 21.91 13.96 -5.52
C GLU A 116 20.79 13.53 -4.55
N LEU A 117 19.63 14.17 -4.63
CA LEU A 117 18.49 13.91 -3.73
C LEU A 117 18.08 12.42 -3.64
N ALA A 118 18.23 11.68 -4.73
CA ALA A 118 17.86 10.28 -4.85
C ALA A 118 18.85 9.29 -4.21
N HIS A 119 20.01 9.78 -3.80
CA HIS A 119 21.13 8.96 -3.35
C HIS A 119 20.76 8.06 -2.17
N THR A 120 21.31 6.85 -2.17
CA THR A 120 21.22 5.90 -1.06
C THR A 120 22.44 6.03 -0.16
N ASN A 121 22.24 6.57 1.04
CA ASN A 121 23.34 6.82 1.98
C ASN A 121 24.06 5.52 2.39
N ALA A 122 25.35 5.62 2.67
CA ALA A 122 26.15 4.49 3.14
C ALA A 122 25.62 3.89 4.47
N ALA A 123 25.83 2.58 4.69
CA ALA A 123 25.42 1.96 5.96
C ALA A 123 26.24 2.53 7.13
N GLY A 124 25.54 2.96 8.19
CA GLY A 124 26.14 3.71 9.31
C GLY A 124 25.76 5.20 9.30
N SER A 125 25.17 5.71 8.22
CA SER A 125 24.52 7.02 8.17
C SER A 125 23.19 7.02 8.94
N ARG A 126 22.79 8.20 9.41
CA ARG A 126 21.59 8.37 10.26
C ARG A 126 20.31 7.95 9.56
N HIS A 127 20.17 8.31 8.28
CA HIS A 127 19.07 7.86 7.43
C HIS A 127 19.57 7.05 6.24
N PRO A 128 18.75 6.11 5.72
CA PRO A 128 19.10 5.30 4.55
C PRO A 128 19.04 6.05 3.22
N LYS A 129 18.40 7.22 3.16
CA LYS A 129 18.15 7.98 1.93
C LYS A 129 18.41 9.46 2.14
N ARG A 130 19.04 10.12 1.16
CA ARG A 130 19.40 11.54 1.26
C ARG A 130 18.21 12.48 1.34
N TYR A 131 17.08 12.15 0.70
CA TYR A 131 15.87 12.95 0.84
C TYR A 131 15.35 13.01 2.29
N LEU A 132 15.61 11.98 3.11
CA LEU A 132 15.24 12.00 4.54
C LEU A 132 16.15 12.96 5.33
N ASP A 133 17.42 13.07 4.96
CA ASP A 133 18.32 14.07 5.54
C ASP A 133 17.86 15.49 5.19
N VAL A 134 17.43 15.70 3.95
CA VAL A 134 16.83 16.96 3.51
C VAL A 134 15.56 17.28 4.32
N GLU A 135 14.68 16.29 4.55
CA GLU A 135 13.51 16.49 5.41
C GLU A 135 13.89 16.86 6.85
N GLU A 136 14.93 16.25 7.42
CA GLU A 136 15.40 16.62 8.76
C GLU A 136 15.96 18.06 8.77
N LEU A 137 16.73 18.48 7.76
CA LEU A 137 17.20 19.87 7.64
C LEU A 137 16.05 20.87 7.58
N LEU A 138 15.03 20.58 6.76
CA LEU A 138 13.84 21.42 6.64
C LEU A 138 13.09 21.49 7.98
N SER A 139 12.96 20.38 8.71
CA SER A 139 12.31 20.37 10.03
C SER A 139 13.02 21.25 11.08
N HIS A 140 14.32 21.51 10.89
CA HIS A 140 15.13 22.40 11.73
C HIS A 140 15.14 23.87 11.25
N GLY A 141 14.34 24.22 10.24
CA GLY A 141 14.23 25.60 9.75
C GLY A 141 15.32 26.00 8.75
N ILE A 142 16.07 25.05 8.19
CA ILE A 142 17.13 25.31 7.21
C ILE A 142 16.54 25.15 5.81
N ASP A 143 16.65 26.17 4.95
CA ASP A 143 16.23 26.06 3.55
C ASP A 143 17.21 25.13 2.80
N VAL A 144 16.70 24.26 1.93
CA VAL A 144 17.53 23.29 1.19
C VAL A 144 17.39 23.48 -0.31
N TYR A 145 18.54 23.61 -0.98
CA TYR A 145 18.62 23.58 -2.45
C TYR A 145 19.19 22.21 -2.86
N THR A 146 18.47 21.51 -3.72
CA THR A 146 18.83 20.15 -4.14
C THR A 146 18.58 19.92 -5.62
N ALA A 147 19.20 18.89 -6.20
CA ALA A 147 19.04 18.54 -7.60
C ALA A 147 18.62 17.08 -7.79
N VAL A 148 17.76 16.84 -8.79
CA VAL A 148 17.23 15.51 -9.11
C VAL A 148 16.93 15.38 -10.61
N ASN A 149 17.10 14.18 -11.18
CA ASN A 149 16.64 13.87 -12.52
C ASN A 149 15.22 13.29 -12.50
N ILE A 150 14.46 13.47 -13.57
CA ILE A 150 13.10 12.93 -13.72
C ILE A 150 13.04 11.40 -13.57
N GLN A 151 14.11 10.70 -13.97
CA GLN A 151 14.26 9.24 -13.84
C GLN A 151 14.29 8.72 -12.39
N HIS A 152 14.52 9.60 -11.42
CA HIS A 152 14.57 9.22 -10.00
C HIS A 152 13.22 9.45 -9.32
N ILE A 153 12.21 10.02 -9.99
CA ILE A 153 10.86 10.12 -9.43
C ILE A 153 10.21 8.74 -9.51
N GLU A 154 9.70 8.26 -8.38
CA GLU A 154 9.18 6.90 -8.24
C GLU A 154 8.06 6.57 -9.23
N SER A 155 7.03 7.42 -9.35
CA SER A 155 5.92 7.21 -10.29
C SER A 155 6.33 7.17 -11.77
N LEU A 156 7.47 7.76 -12.12
CA LEU A 156 7.96 7.85 -13.50
C LEU A 156 8.99 6.77 -13.84
N ASN A 157 9.45 5.97 -12.86
CA ASN A 157 10.54 5.02 -13.05
C ASN A 157 10.20 3.97 -14.12
N ASP A 158 9.00 3.39 -14.09
CA ASP A 158 8.59 2.36 -15.06
C ASP A 158 8.47 2.92 -16.49
N VAL A 159 7.92 4.12 -16.64
CA VAL A 159 7.80 4.80 -17.93
C VAL A 159 9.19 5.14 -18.49
N VAL A 160 10.08 5.66 -17.64
CA VAL A 160 11.46 5.97 -18.02
C VAL A 160 12.24 4.70 -18.36
N ALA A 161 12.02 3.59 -17.66
CA ALA A 161 12.65 2.30 -17.95
C ALA A 161 12.17 1.72 -19.30
N GLN A 162 10.91 1.95 -19.68
CA GLN A 162 10.40 1.56 -21.01
C GLN A 162 11.07 2.36 -22.14
N ILE A 163 11.30 3.66 -21.93
CA ILE A 163 11.96 4.54 -22.90
C ILE A 163 13.45 4.24 -23.01
N THR A 164 14.14 4.16 -21.87
CA THR A 164 15.62 4.12 -21.83
C THR A 164 16.19 2.71 -21.77
N HIS A 165 15.34 1.69 -21.52
CA HIS A 165 15.72 0.31 -21.22
C HIS A 165 16.63 0.13 -19.99
N VAL A 166 16.77 1.17 -19.15
CA VAL A 166 17.59 1.15 -17.93
C VAL A 166 16.68 1.37 -16.73
N ARG A 167 16.68 0.41 -15.79
CA ARG A 167 15.98 0.57 -14.51
C ARG A 167 16.87 1.26 -13.49
N VAL A 168 16.35 2.35 -12.92
CA VAL A 168 17.04 3.14 -11.90
C VAL A 168 16.64 2.60 -10.53
N ARG A 169 17.62 2.22 -9.71
CA ARG A 169 17.37 1.66 -8.36
C ARG A 169 17.21 2.74 -7.28
N GLU A 170 17.72 3.93 -7.56
CA GLU A 170 17.68 5.06 -6.63
C GLU A 170 16.52 5.96 -6.98
N THR A 171 15.50 5.99 -6.12
CA THR A 171 14.27 6.75 -6.31
C THR A 171 13.99 7.69 -5.14
N VAL A 172 13.19 8.71 -5.44
CA VAL A 172 12.61 9.68 -4.52
C VAL A 172 11.08 9.54 -4.61
N PRO A 173 10.37 9.41 -3.48
CA PRO A 173 8.90 9.40 -3.49
C PRO A 173 8.33 10.69 -4.06
N ASP A 174 7.24 10.58 -4.82
CA ASP A 174 6.51 11.71 -5.39
C ASP A 174 6.18 12.79 -4.35
N SER A 175 5.84 12.39 -3.12
CA SER A 175 5.50 13.31 -2.03
C SER A 175 6.61 14.30 -1.69
N VAL A 176 7.89 13.95 -1.88
CA VAL A 176 9.02 14.88 -1.62
C VAL A 176 9.06 15.95 -2.72
N PHE A 177 8.82 15.54 -3.97
CA PHE A 177 8.76 16.46 -5.10
C PHE A 177 7.56 17.39 -4.99
N ASP A 178 6.40 16.86 -4.63
CA ASP A 178 5.13 17.60 -4.53
C ASP A 178 5.13 18.58 -3.34
N ARG A 179 5.94 18.31 -2.30
CA ARG A 179 6.13 19.22 -1.17
C ARG A 179 7.11 20.36 -1.44
N ALA A 180 7.83 20.37 -2.57
CA ALA A 180 8.77 21.44 -2.88
C ALA A 180 8.08 22.80 -3.01
N ASP A 181 8.68 23.83 -2.39
CA ASP A 181 8.19 25.21 -2.48
C ASP A 181 8.47 25.82 -3.87
N ALA A 182 9.60 25.45 -4.46
CA ALA A 182 10.00 25.90 -5.79
C ALA A 182 10.65 24.77 -6.59
N ILE A 183 10.25 24.65 -7.84
CA ILE A 183 10.85 23.73 -8.81
C ILE A 183 11.40 24.53 -9.97
N GLU A 184 12.67 24.33 -10.29
CA GLU A 184 13.34 24.95 -11.42
C GLU A 184 13.74 23.88 -12.43
N LEU A 185 13.11 23.90 -13.60
CA LEU A 185 13.41 22.96 -14.67
C LEU A 185 14.64 23.45 -15.45
N ILE A 186 15.70 22.65 -15.44
CA ILE A 186 16.90 22.86 -16.23
C ILE A 186 16.73 22.12 -17.55
N ASP A 187 16.26 22.87 -18.54
CA ASP A 187 15.98 22.36 -19.88
C ASP A 187 17.17 22.60 -20.81
N LEU A 188 17.60 21.54 -21.49
CA LEU A 188 18.63 21.58 -22.52
C LEU A 188 18.10 20.79 -23.72
N THR A 189 18.34 21.26 -24.93
CA THR A 189 17.91 20.50 -26.12
C THR A 189 18.67 19.18 -26.20
N PRO A 190 18.07 18.11 -26.76
CA PRO A 190 18.76 16.83 -26.95
C PRO A 190 20.10 16.99 -27.69
N ASP A 191 20.14 17.83 -28.72
CA ASP A 191 21.35 18.08 -29.52
C ASP A 191 22.45 18.76 -28.69
N ASP A 192 22.09 19.76 -27.87
CA ASP A 192 23.04 20.43 -26.98
C ASP A 192 23.58 19.47 -25.90
N LEU A 193 22.73 18.56 -25.39
CA LEU A 193 23.15 17.60 -24.37
C LEU A 193 24.11 16.56 -24.95
N ILE A 194 23.82 16.07 -26.16
CA ILE A 194 24.70 15.17 -26.92
C ILE A 194 26.02 15.88 -27.24
N GLN A 195 25.98 17.16 -27.61
CA GLN A 195 27.17 17.94 -27.88
C GLN A 195 28.03 18.13 -26.62
N ARG A 196 27.42 18.46 -25.47
CA ARG A 196 28.14 18.53 -24.17
C ARG A 196 28.74 17.18 -23.78
N LEU A 197 28.08 16.07 -24.09
CA LEU A 197 28.62 14.73 -23.86
C LEU A 197 29.84 14.46 -24.74
N LYS A 198 29.80 14.80 -26.03
CA LYS A 198 30.93 14.68 -26.98
C LYS A 198 32.12 15.54 -26.58
N GLU A 199 31.87 16.71 -26.00
CA GLU A 199 32.90 17.61 -25.47
C GLU A 199 33.50 17.13 -24.13
N GLY A 200 33.07 15.99 -23.59
CA GLY A 200 33.57 15.44 -22.33
C GLY A 200 33.06 16.17 -21.08
N LYS A 201 32.02 17.01 -21.21
CA LYS A 201 31.47 17.81 -20.11
C LYS A 201 30.49 17.03 -19.22
N VAL A 202 30.12 15.80 -19.60
CA VAL A 202 29.12 14.97 -18.90
C VAL A 202 29.71 13.67 -18.33
N TYR A 203 30.53 12.94 -19.11
CA TYR A 203 31.22 11.69 -18.75
C TYR A 203 32.70 11.69 -19.16
N VAL A 204 33.51 10.83 -18.53
CA VAL A 204 34.90 10.56 -18.91
C VAL A 204 34.93 9.82 -20.27
N PRO A 205 35.85 10.15 -21.21
CA PRO A 205 35.74 9.78 -22.63
C PRO A 205 35.47 8.30 -22.96
N LYS A 206 36.01 7.36 -22.17
CA LYS A 206 35.81 5.91 -22.38
C LYS A 206 34.39 5.40 -22.07
N GLN A 207 33.59 6.13 -21.31
CA GLN A 207 32.21 5.76 -20.95
C GLN A 207 31.16 6.45 -21.84
N ALA A 208 31.53 7.50 -22.57
CA ALA A 208 30.62 8.32 -23.37
C ALA A 208 30.10 7.58 -24.62
N GLU A 209 30.94 6.80 -25.32
CA GLU A 209 30.55 6.09 -26.56
C GLU A 209 29.46 5.03 -26.32
N ARG A 210 29.57 4.23 -25.25
CA ARG A 210 28.55 3.23 -24.88
C ARG A 210 27.24 3.85 -24.36
N ALA A 211 27.30 5.04 -23.77
CA ALA A 211 26.12 5.73 -23.26
C ALA A 211 25.28 6.38 -24.38
N LEU A 212 25.94 6.77 -25.49
CA LEU A 212 25.31 7.36 -26.67
C LEU A 212 24.40 6.39 -27.44
N GLU A 213 24.72 5.09 -27.47
CA GLU A 213 23.94 4.11 -28.24
C GLU A 213 22.59 3.73 -27.60
N HIS A 214 22.39 3.97 -26.30
CA HIS A 214 21.17 3.56 -25.58
C HIS A 214 20.48 4.71 -24.84
N TYR A 215 21.11 5.30 -23.83
CA TYR A 215 20.44 6.27 -22.95
C TYR A 215 20.32 7.65 -23.60
N PHE A 216 21.40 8.13 -24.24
CA PHE A 216 21.48 9.48 -24.82
C PHE A 216 21.05 9.55 -26.30
N SER A 217 20.11 8.69 -26.71
CA SER A 217 19.54 8.78 -28.05
C SER A 217 18.60 9.99 -28.17
N PRO A 218 18.51 10.67 -29.34
CA PRO A 218 17.63 11.83 -29.52
C PRO A 218 16.17 11.56 -29.19
N GLY A 219 15.67 10.36 -29.51
CA GLY A 219 14.30 9.93 -29.19
C GLY A 219 14.06 9.81 -27.68
N ASN A 220 15.00 9.15 -26.97
CA ASN A 220 14.89 8.97 -25.52
C ASN A 220 14.98 10.30 -24.78
N LEU A 221 15.91 11.18 -25.19
CA LEU A 221 16.05 12.50 -24.59
C LEU A 221 14.83 13.39 -24.83
N THR A 222 14.22 13.33 -26.02
CA THR A 222 12.98 14.06 -26.31
C THR A 222 11.84 13.59 -25.39
N ALA A 223 11.67 12.28 -25.23
CA ALA A 223 10.63 11.72 -24.35
C ALA A 223 10.88 12.05 -22.87
N LEU A 224 12.13 11.97 -22.39
CA LEU A 224 12.48 12.36 -21.02
C LEU A 224 12.26 13.86 -20.78
N ARG A 225 12.53 14.70 -21.79
CA ARG A 225 12.27 16.15 -21.74
C ARG A 225 10.78 16.45 -21.66
N GLU A 226 9.96 15.75 -22.44
CA GLU A 226 8.50 15.84 -22.36
C GLU A 226 7.98 15.45 -20.97
N LEU A 227 8.45 14.33 -20.42
CA LEU A 227 8.07 13.89 -19.06
C LEU A 227 8.47 14.92 -18.00
N ALA A 228 9.66 15.51 -18.11
CA ALA A 228 10.12 16.53 -17.18
C ALA A 228 9.26 17.81 -17.26
N LEU A 229 8.98 18.29 -18.47
CA LEU A 229 8.10 19.45 -18.70
C LEU A 229 6.70 19.22 -18.15
N ARG A 230 6.12 18.05 -18.44
CA ARG A 230 4.79 17.68 -17.98
C ARG A 230 4.71 17.62 -16.46
N ARG A 231 5.65 16.93 -15.80
CA ARG A 231 5.63 16.81 -14.34
C ARG A 231 5.84 18.16 -13.64
N THR A 232 6.70 19.01 -14.18
CA THR A 232 6.86 20.38 -13.68
C THR A 232 5.59 21.21 -13.90
N ALA A 233 4.92 21.08 -15.04
CA ALA A 233 3.65 21.77 -15.32
C ALA A 233 2.53 21.34 -14.37
N GLU A 234 2.35 20.04 -14.15
CA GLU A 234 1.37 19.49 -13.20
C GLU A 234 1.56 20.08 -11.79
N ARG A 235 2.82 20.24 -11.34
CA ARG A 235 3.12 20.87 -10.06
C ARG A 235 2.80 22.36 -10.02
N VAL A 236 3.11 23.10 -11.09
CA VAL A 236 2.81 24.53 -11.19
C VAL A 236 1.29 24.75 -11.16
N ASP A 237 0.52 23.88 -11.82
CA ASP A 237 -0.95 23.93 -11.82
C ASP A 237 -1.53 23.73 -10.42
N GLU A 238 -1.02 22.76 -9.66
CA GLU A 238 -1.44 22.50 -8.29
C GLU A 238 -1.09 23.67 -7.34
N GLN A 239 0.10 24.28 -7.50
CA GLN A 239 0.47 25.47 -6.73
C GLN A 239 -0.45 26.65 -7.03
N LEU A 240 -0.81 26.84 -8.30
CA LEU A 240 -1.74 27.87 -8.74
C LEU A 240 -3.15 27.64 -8.18
N LEU A 241 -3.65 26.40 -8.23
CA LEU A 241 -4.93 26.00 -7.63
C LEU A 241 -5.00 26.33 -6.13
N ASN A 242 -3.98 25.91 -5.37
CA ASN A 242 -3.92 26.17 -3.93
C ASN A 242 -3.87 27.68 -3.62
N HIS A 243 -3.10 28.45 -4.39
CA HIS A 243 -3.04 29.90 -4.25
C HIS A 243 -4.39 30.57 -4.54
N MET A 244 -5.11 30.12 -5.57
CA MET A 244 -6.44 30.64 -5.92
C MET A 244 -7.47 30.35 -4.82
N GLN A 245 -7.48 29.13 -4.29
CA GLN A 245 -8.39 28.74 -3.21
C GLN A 245 -8.13 29.50 -1.92
N ALA A 246 -6.85 29.74 -1.58
CA ALA A 246 -6.45 30.53 -0.41
C ALA A 246 -6.82 32.02 -0.54
N ASN A 247 -6.79 32.57 -1.76
CA ASN A 247 -7.09 33.98 -2.02
C ASN A 247 -8.53 34.24 -2.49
N ALA A 248 -9.39 33.21 -2.51
CA ALA A 248 -10.78 33.29 -2.96
C ALA A 248 -10.94 33.94 -4.34
N ILE A 249 -10.03 33.64 -5.28
CA ILE A 249 -10.05 34.16 -6.65
C ILE A 249 -11.06 33.33 -7.47
N PRO A 250 -12.16 33.93 -7.98
CA PRO A 250 -13.22 33.18 -8.67
C PRO A 250 -12.91 32.89 -10.15
N GLY A 251 -13.27 31.69 -10.60
CA GLY A 251 -13.37 31.29 -12.02
C GLY A 251 -12.16 30.53 -12.59
N PRO A 252 -12.37 29.56 -13.51
CA PRO A 252 -11.33 28.63 -13.95
C PRO A 252 -10.21 29.33 -14.74
N TRP A 253 -8.97 28.98 -14.43
CA TRP A 253 -7.79 29.36 -15.21
C TRP A 253 -7.45 28.25 -16.21
N ALA A 254 -7.45 28.59 -17.49
CA ALA A 254 -7.23 27.66 -18.60
C ALA A 254 -5.75 27.29 -18.77
N VAL A 255 -5.14 26.67 -17.75
CA VAL A 255 -3.79 26.09 -17.88
C VAL A 255 -3.87 24.64 -18.41
N GLY A 256 -4.99 23.95 -18.18
CA GLY A 256 -5.34 22.67 -18.78
C GLY A 256 -6.84 22.48 -18.95
N GLU A 257 -7.26 21.68 -19.93
CA GLU A 257 -8.66 21.37 -20.17
C GLU A 257 -9.17 20.35 -19.14
N ARG A 258 -10.37 20.56 -18.58
CA ARG A 258 -11.04 19.63 -17.66
C ARG A 258 -12.52 19.56 -17.99
N ILE A 259 -13.03 18.35 -18.21
CA ILE A 259 -14.38 18.16 -18.75
C ILE A 259 -15.30 17.54 -17.70
N LEU A 260 -16.48 18.11 -17.51
CA LEU A 260 -17.51 17.60 -16.62
C LEU A 260 -18.70 17.09 -17.43
N VAL A 261 -19.18 15.86 -17.20
CA VAL A 261 -20.41 15.35 -17.79
C VAL A 261 -21.50 15.20 -16.74
N CYS A 262 -22.66 15.81 -16.99
CA CYS A 262 -23.83 15.70 -16.12
C CYS A 262 -24.65 14.47 -16.47
N VAL A 263 -24.72 13.51 -15.56
CA VAL A 263 -25.39 12.21 -15.73
C VAL A 263 -26.73 12.20 -14.98
N SER A 264 -27.78 11.69 -15.63
CA SER A 264 -29.15 11.61 -15.10
C SER A 264 -29.78 10.24 -15.41
N GLU A 265 -31.04 10.02 -15.01
CA GLU A 265 -31.78 8.79 -15.26
C GLU A 265 -32.18 8.57 -16.75
N ASP A 266 -31.85 9.52 -17.61
CA ASP A 266 -32.21 9.51 -19.03
C ASP A 266 -31.48 8.37 -19.80
N PRO A 267 -32.20 7.59 -20.63
CA PRO A 267 -31.62 6.55 -21.51
C PRO A 267 -30.39 7.00 -22.31
N ARG A 268 -30.33 8.27 -22.67
CA ARG A 268 -29.28 8.83 -23.53
C ARG A 268 -28.00 9.20 -22.76
N ALA A 269 -27.99 9.09 -21.43
CA ALA A 269 -26.88 9.50 -20.58
C ALA A 269 -25.58 8.72 -20.89
N ALA A 270 -25.67 7.43 -21.21
CA ALA A 270 -24.51 6.63 -21.65
C ALA A 270 -23.87 7.19 -22.93
N GLY A 271 -24.68 7.72 -23.86
CA GLY A 271 -24.18 8.40 -25.06
C GLY A 271 -23.40 9.67 -24.74
N LEU A 272 -23.84 10.42 -23.72
CA LEU A 272 -23.11 11.61 -23.25
C LEU A 272 -21.73 11.25 -22.72
N VAL A 273 -21.63 10.22 -21.87
CA VAL A 273 -20.34 9.76 -21.31
C VAL A 273 -19.37 9.37 -22.43
N ARG A 274 -19.82 8.61 -23.44
CA ARG A 274 -18.97 8.24 -24.59
C ARG A 274 -18.55 9.44 -25.43
N TYR A 275 -19.43 10.42 -25.61
CA TYR A 275 -19.06 11.68 -26.25
C TYR A 275 -17.99 12.42 -25.44
N THR A 276 -18.19 12.51 -24.13
CA THR A 276 -17.24 13.16 -23.22
C THR A 276 -15.87 12.50 -23.29
N LYS A 277 -15.79 11.17 -23.32
CA LYS A 277 -14.53 10.44 -23.52
C LYS A 277 -13.84 10.83 -24.84
N ARG A 278 -14.58 10.88 -25.95
CA ARG A 278 -14.00 11.32 -27.24
C ARG A 278 -13.51 12.77 -27.21
N LEU A 279 -14.19 13.64 -26.48
CA LEU A 279 -13.78 15.03 -26.31
C LEU A 279 -12.53 15.13 -25.41
N ALA A 280 -12.52 14.37 -24.32
CA ALA A 280 -11.40 14.22 -23.39
C ALA A 280 -10.14 13.75 -24.10
N ASP A 281 -10.23 12.69 -24.91
CA ASP A 281 -9.11 12.16 -25.68
C ASP A 281 -8.57 13.18 -26.70
N ARG A 282 -9.46 13.96 -27.33
CA ARG A 282 -9.05 15.00 -28.29
C ARG A 282 -8.32 16.14 -27.60
N LEU A 283 -8.80 16.55 -26.43
CA LEU A 283 -8.24 17.66 -25.65
C LEU A 283 -7.12 17.22 -24.70
N HIS A 284 -6.81 15.92 -24.65
CA HIS A 284 -5.85 15.33 -23.72
C HIS A 284 -6.17 15.73 -22.26
N ALA A 285 -7.46 15.71 -21.93
CA ALA A 285 -8.04 16.24 -20.71
C ALA A 285 -8.62 15.12 -19.84
N PRO A 286 -8.51 15.18 -18.50
CA PRO A 286 -9.31 14.33 -17.62
C PRO A 286 -10.79 14.72 -17.71
N PHE A 287 -11.68 13.75 -17.48
CA PHE A 287 -13.11 14.01 -17.37
C PHE A 287 -13.74 13.40 -16.13
N THR A 288 -14.76 14.08 -15.61
CA THR A 288 -15.51 13.67 -14.44
C THR A 288 -16.99 13.57 -14.79
N ALA A 289 -17.65 12.47 -14.42
CA ALA A 289 -19.08 12.27 -14.51
C ALA A 289 -19.74 12.58 -13.17
N VAL A 290 -20.69 13.52 -13.16
CA VAL A 290 -21.40 13.92 -11.94
C VAL A 290 -22.88 13.62 -12.06
N SER A 291 -23.43 12.98 -11.04
CA SER A 291 -24.87 12.91 -10.79
C SER A 291 -25.25 13.75 -9.58
N ILE A 292 -26.30 14.56 -9.70
CA ILE A 292 -26.82 15.35 -8.58
C ILE A 292 -27.98 14.61 -7.92
N GLU A 293 -27.78 14.18 -6.68
CA GLU A 293 -28.81 13.53 -5.88
C GLU A 293 -29.83 14.57 -5.39
N THR A 294 -31.05 14.47 -5.90
CA THR A 294 -32.18 15.34 -5.53
C THR A 294 -33.23 14.56 -4.75
N ARG A 295 -34.23 15.24 -4.19
CA ARG A 295 -35.40 14.57 -3.59
C ARG A 295 -36.13 13.63 -4.55
N ARG A 296 -36.05 13.88 -5.86
CA ARG A 296 -36.63 12.99 -6.87
C ARG A 296 -35.78 11.75 -7.09
N SER A 297 -34.48 11.79 -6.78
CA SER A 297 -33.60 10.62 -6.81
C SER A 297 -34.11 9.51 -5.87
N LEU A 298 -34.82 9.87 -4.79
CA LEU A 298 -35.49 8.94 -3.87
C LEU A 298 -36.81 8.35 -4.41
N GLN A 299 -37.35 8.91 -5.49
CA GLN A 299 -38.58 8.45 -6.15
C GLN A 299 -38.30 7.81 -7.51
N LEU A 300 -37.03 7.64 -7.88
CA LEU A 300 -36.69 6.97 -9.13
C LEU A 300 -37.14 5.51 -9.07
N SER A 301 -37.73 5.06 -10.18
CA SER A 301 -37.99 3.64 -10.37
C SER A 301 -36.68 2.86 -10.32
N ASP A 302 -36.83 1.60 -9.99
CA ASP A 302 -35.76 0.61 -9.96
C ASP A 302 -34.91 0.62 -11.25
N GLU A 303 -35.56 0.52 -12.41
CA GLU A 303 -34.92 0.59 -13.73
C GLU A 303 -34.14 1.90 -13.98
N GLN A 304 -34.65 3.03 -13.46
CA GLN A 304 -33.99 4.33 -13.58
C GLN A 304 -32.76 4.45 -12.69
N ARG A 305 -32.76 3.81 -11.51
CA ARG A 305 -31.61 3.81 -10.59
C ARG A 305 -30.49 2.93 -11.14
N ASP A 306 -30.82 1.74 -11.63
CA ASP A 306 -29.84 0.82 -12.21
C ASP A 306 -29.16 1.46 -13.43
N ARG A 307 -29.94 2.09 -14.32
CA ARG A 307 -29.38 2.80 -15.47
C ARG A 307 -28.42 3.92 -15.10
N LEU A 308 -28.74 4.69 -14.06
CA LEU A 308 -27.87 5.75 -13.57
C LEU A 308 -26.55 5.18 -13.04
N ALA A 309 -26.62 4.10 -12.24
CA ALA A 309 -25.45 3.40 -11.71
C ALA A 309 -24.57 2.82 -12.83
N ASP A 310 -25.17 2.15 -13.82
CA ASP A 310 -24.46 1.60 -14.98
C ASP A 310 -23.79 2.68 -15.82
N THR A 311 -24.41 3.86 -15.92
CA THR A 311 -23.81 5.00 -16.65
C THR A 311 -22.62 5.61 -15.91
N LEU A 312 -22.68 5.65 -14.57
CA LEU A 312 -21.53 6.10 -13.75
C LEU A 312 -20.38 5.08 -13.82
N ARG A 313 -20.68 3.78 -13.72
CA ARG A 313 -19.70 2.70 -13.94
C ARG A 313 -19.07 2.75 -15.33
N LEU A 314 -19.87 3.08 -16.36
CA LEU A 314 -19.35 3.29 -17.71
C LEU A 314 -18.32 4.42 -17.75
N ALA A 315 -18.53 5.52 -17.02
CA ALA A 315 -17.57 6.62 -16.96
C ALA A 315 -16.25 6.18 -16.32
N GLU A 316 -16.31 5.43 -15.20
CA GLU A 316 -15.13 4.84 -14.54
C GLU A 316 -14.37 3.89 -15.45
N SER A 317 -15.08 3.00 -16.15
CA SER A 317 -14.46 2.05 -17.09
C SER A 317 -13.76 2.72 -18.27
N LEU A 318 -14.13 3.97 -18.60
CA LEU A 318 -13.52 4.77 -19.67
C LEU A 318 -12.39 5.69 -19.15
N GLY A 319 -11.99 5.54 -17.89
CA GLY A 319 -10.91 6.28 -17.25
C GLY A 319 -11.32 7.67 -16.75
N GLY A 320 -12.62 7.93 -16.58
CA GLY A 320 -13.12 9.16 -15.95
C GLY A 320 -13.53 8.93 -14.49
N GLU A 321 -13.54 9.97 -13.68
CA GLU A 321 -14.03 9.88 -12.30
C GLU A 321 -15.56 9.94 -12.26
N ALA A 322 -16.23 9.15 -11.42
CA ALA A 322 -17.67 9.22 -11.23
C ALA A 322 -18.03 9.67 -9.80
N LEU A 323 -18.85 10.72 -9.68
CA LEU A 323 -19.21 11.31 -8.41
C LEU A 323 -20.72 11.53 -8.31
N THR A 324 -21.27 11.27 -7.13
CA THR A 324 -22.65 11.62 -6.79
C THR A 324 -22.63 12.71 -5.72
N ILE A 325 -23.24 13.86 -6.04
CA ILE A 325 -23.22 15.05 -5.18
C ILE A 325 -24.62 15.29 -4.64
N PRO A 326 -24.82 15.41 -3.31
CA PRO A 326 -26.10 15.79 -2.75
C PRO A 326 -26.45 17.24 -3.13
N ALA A 327 -27.67 17.48 -3.60
CA ALA A 327 -28.11 18.83 -3.92
C ALA A 327 -28.17 19.71 -2.66
N VAL A 328 -27.37 20.78 -2.62
CA VAL A 328 -27.33 21.76 -1.53
C VAL A 328 -28.08 23.04 -1.94
N GLY A 329 -27.94 23.44 -3.21
CA GLY A 329 -28.54 24.61 -3.80
C GLY A 329 -30.06 24.48 -3.99
N ARG A 330 -30.70 25.62 -4.24
CA ARG A 330 -32.12 25.65 -4.64
C ARG A 330 -32.33 25.10 -6.05
N ARG A 331 -31.30 25.09 -6.89
CA ARG A 331 -31.32 24.64 -8.29
C ARG A 331 -30.12 23.75 -8.59
N ILE A 332 -30.35 22.71 -9.38
CA ILE A 332 -29.32 21.75 -9.82
C ILE A 332 -28.19 22.46 -10.58
N ALA A 333 -28.52 23.46 -11.40
CA ALA A 333 -27.52 24.21 -12.16
C ALA A 333 -26.51 24.95 -11.26
N ASP A 334 -26.95 25.43 -10.09
CA ASP A 334 -26.07 26.13 -9.14
C ASP A 334 -25.06 25.14 -8.53
N ASP A 335 -25.52 23.94 -8.17
CA ASP A 335 -24.66 22.87 -7.65
C ASP A 335 -23.63 22.40 -8.70
N VAL A 336 -24.04 22.25 -9.97
CA VAL A 336 -23.12 21.91 -11.06
C VAL A 336 -22.08 23.02 -11.29
N VAL A 337 -22.49 24.29 -11.32
CA VAL A 337 -21.58 25.41 -11.55
C VAL A 337 -20.61 25.58 -10.39
N ASN A 338 -21.07 25.45 -9.14
CA ASN A 338 -20.22 25.53 -7.95
C ASN A 338 -19.18 24.39 -7.96
N PHE A 339 -19.60 23.16 -8.29
CA PHE A 339 -18.68 22.05 -8.44
C PHE A 339 -17.66 22.30 -9.57
N ALA A 340 -18.13 22.78 -10.72
CA ALA A 340 -17.29 23.06 -11.87
C ALA A 340 -16.25 24.14 -11.57
N GLN A 341 -16.62 25.21 -10.88
CA GLN A 341 -15.70 26.28 -10.46
C GLN A 341 -14.70 25.80 -9.40
N GLY A 342 -15.13 25.01 -8.42
CA GLY A 342 -14.24 24.46 -7.39
C GLY A 342 -13.18 23.46 -7.94
N ASN A 343 -13.46 22.84 -9.09
CA ASN A 343 -12.60 21.84 -9.71
C ASN A 343 -11.96 22.30 -11.04
N ASN A 344 -11.94 23.62 -11.30
CA ASN A 344 -11.42 24.23 -12.53
C ASN A 344 -11.88 23.55 -13.83
N VAL A 345 -13.16 23.16 -13.88
CA VAL A 345 -13.78 22.59 -15.09
C VAL A 345 -13.88 23.67 -16.17
N THR A 346 -13.32 23.39 -17.34
CA THR A 346 -13.36 24.28 -18.51
C THR A 346 -14.56 24.01 -19.41
N GLN A 347 -15.07 22.76 -19.41
CA GLN A 347 -16.15 22.33 -20.29
C GLN A 347 -17.19 21.48 -19.55
N ILE A 348 -18.48 21.78 -19.71
CA ILE A 348 -19.59 20.98 -19.17
C ILE A 348 -20.40 20.37 -20.30
N VAL A 349 -20.53 19.04 -20.30
CA VAL A 349 -21.36 18.27 -21.21
C VAL A 349 -22.69 17.92 -20.53
N ILE A 350 -23.81 18.28 -21.17
CA ILE A 350 -25.16 18.01 -20.66
C ILE A 350 -26.09 17.57 -21.79
N GLY A 351 -27.03 16.67 -21.48
CA GLY A 351 -28.03 16.20 -22.42
C GLY A 351 -29.15 17.21 -22.67
N LYS A 352 -29.72 17.18 -23.88
CA LYS A 352 -30.91 17.98 -24.22
C LYS A 352 -32.15 17.52 -23.41
N SER A 353 -32.79 18.45 -22.71
CA SER A 353 -34.08 18.23 -22.04
C SER A 353 -35.19 18.00 -23.08
N THR A 354 -35.98 16.93 -22.91
CA THR A 354 -37.19 16.62 -23.71
C THR A 354 -38.49 16.94 -22.96
N ARG A 355 -38.43 17.74 -21.89
CA ARG A 355 -39.59 18.08 -21.05
C ARG A 355 -40.57 19.01 -21.78
N SER A 356 -41.86 18.89 -21.48
CA SER A 356 -42.90 19.79 -22.01
C SER A 356 -42.67 21.24 -21.57
N ARG A 357 -42.98 22.21 -22.43
CA ARG A 357 -42.87 23.65 -22.14
C ARG A 357 -43.59 24.09 -20.87
N TRP A 358 -44.70 23.46 -20.52
CA TRP A 358 -45.44 23.77 -19.28
C TRP A 358 -44.69 23.33 -18.01
N PHE A 359 -43.91 22.24 -18.11
CA PHE A 359 -43.03 21.79 -17.05
C PHE A 359 -41.84 22.75 -16.89
N GLU A 360 -41.26 23.22 -17.99
CA GLU A 360 -40.18 24.21 -17.95
C GLU A 360 -40.64 25.55 -17.35
N MET A 361 -41.89 25.96 -17.61
CA MET A 361 -42.44 27.20 -17.05
C MET A 361 -42.72 27.12 -15.54
N THR A 362 -43.02 25.93 -15.00
CA THR A 362 -43.33 25.72 -13.58
C THR A 362 -42.10 25.32 -12.74
N ARG A 363 -41.11 24.64 -13.33
CA ARG A 363 -39.95 24.07 -12.61
C ARG A 363 -38.58 24.53 -13.13
N GLY A 364 -38.53 25.34 -14.18
CA GLY A 364 -37.31 25.79 -14.83
C GLY A 364 -36.67 24.74 -15.76
N SER A 365 -35.56 25.11 -16.40
CA SER A 365 -34.76 24.23 -17.26
C SER A 365 -33.31 24.25 -16.79
N VAL A 366 -32.79 23.08 -16.40
CA VAL A 366 -31.40 22.93 -15.92
C VAL A 366 -30.42 23.35 -17.00
N VAL A 367 -30.65 22.96 -18.25
CA VAL A 367 -29.81 23.33 -19.40
C VAL A 367 -29.80 24.84 -19.60
N HIS A 368 -30.97 25.48 -19.55
CA HIS A 368 -31.07 26.94 -19.72
C HIS A 368 -30.38 27.70 -18.58
N ASP A 369 -30.62 27.26 -17.34
CA ASP A 369 -29.99 27.87 -16.16
C ASP A 369 -28.47 27.66 -16.17
N LEU A 370 -27.98 26.49 -16.62
CA LEU A 370 -26.56 26.20 -16.74
C LEU A 370 -25.90 27.09 -17.79
N VAL A 371 -26.46 27.19 -19.00
CA VAL A 371 -25.94 28.07 -20.06
C VAL A 371 -25.91 29.54 -19.61
N ARG A 372 -26.91 29.98 -18.84
CA ARG A 372 -26.98 31.36 -18.34
C ARG A 372 -25.99 31.65 -17.21
N ARG A 373 -25.62 30.65 -16.41
CA ARG A 373 -24.83 30.80 -15.17
C ARG A 373 -23.40 30.26 -15.24
N ALA A 374 -23.07 29.46 -16.25
CA ALA A 374 -21.75 28.84 -16.42
C ALA A 374 -20.60 29.86 -16.59
N GLY A 375 -20.90 31.13 -16.87
CA GLY A 375 -19.90 32.18 -17.01
C GLY A 375 -18.93 31.87 -18.15
N ASN A 376 -17.65 31.68 -17.83
CA ASN A 376 -16.59 31.36 -18.80
C ASN A 376 -16.47 29.86 -19.12
N ILE A 377 -17.28 29.00 -18.48
CA ILE A 377 -17.24 27.55 -18.69
C ILE A 377 -18.05 27.21 -19.94
N SER A 378 -17.45 26.50 -20.89
CA SER A 378 -18.11 26.12 -22.14
C SER A 378 -19.14 25.03 -21.89
N VAL A 379 -20.40 25.24 -22.28
CA VAL A 379 -21.48 24.25 -22.11
C VAL A 379 -21.80 23.56 -23.44
N HIS A 380 -21.54 22.27 -23.53
CA HIS A 380 -21.89 21.41 -24.66
C HIS A 380 -23.23 20.72 -24.41
N VAL A 381 -24.25 21.13 -25.18
CA VAL A 381 -25.58 20.50 -25.13
C VAL A 381 -25.72 19.49 -26.25
N ILE A 382 -25.86 18.21 -25.91
CA ILE A 382 -25.83 17.12 -26.88
C ILE A 382 -27.18 16.43 -26.93
N PRO A 383 -27.77 16.25 -28.12
CA PRO A 383 -28.84 15.29 -28.32
C PRO A 383 -28.18 13.91 -28.23
N GLY A 384 -28.19 13.27 -27.06
CA GLY A 384 -27.56 11.96 -26.93
C GLY A 384 -28.16 10.97 -27.95
N ASP A 385 -27.31 10.15 -28.56
CA ASP A 385 -27.74 9.16 -29.54
C ASP A 385 -28.60 8.10 -28.82
N GLU A 386 -29.85 7.95 -29.25
CA GLU A 386 -30.63 6.74 -28.96
C GLU A 386 -30.01 5.61 -29.78
N LEU A 387 -29.08 4.86 -29.18
CA LEU A 387 -28.88 3.50 -29.66
C LEU A 387 -30.18 2.77 -29.37
N THR A 388 -30.82 2.28 -30.42
CA THR A 388 -31.92 1.31 -30.36
C THR A 388 -31.43 0.06 -29.65
N SER A 389 -31.39 0.10 -28.32
CA SER A 389 -31.48 -1.12 -27.52
C SER A 389 -32.84 -1.71 -27.85
N GLU A 390 -32.87 -2.91 -28.42
CA GLU A 390 -34.12 -3.65 -28.60
C GLU A 390 -34.89 -3.59 -27.27
N PRO A 391 -36.19 -3.27 -27.30
CA PRO A 391 -36.97 -3.22 -26.08
C PRO A 391 -36.91 -4.61 -25.45
N ALA A 392 -36.27 -4.70 -24.28
CA ALA A 392 -36.27 -5.91 -23.48
C ALA A 392 -37.71 -6.43 -23.38
N PRO A 393 -37.96 -7.73 -23.60
CA PRO A 393 -39.30 -8.27 -23.65
C PRO A 393 -40.04 -7.91 -22.36
N LYS A 394 -41.18 -7.22 -22.50
CA LYS A 394 -42.06 -6.76 -21.41
C LYS A 394 -42.80 -7.93 -20.76
N THR A 395 -42.07 -8.98 -20.35
CA THR A 395 -42.61 -10.16 -19.66
C THR A 395 -42.23 -10.17 -18.19
N ALA A 396 -41.70 -9.08 -17.65
CA ALA A 396 -41.71 -8.84 -16.21
C ALA A 396 -43.09 -8.32 -15.84
N VAL A 397 -43.92 -9.22 -15.30
CA VAL A 397 -45.17 -8.89 -14.62
C VAL A 397 -44.89 -7.71 -13.69
N GLN A 398 -45.50 -6.56 -13.96
CA GLN A 398 -45.53 -5.44 -13.03
C GLN A 398 -46.22 -5.97 -11.76
N THR A 399 -45.44 -6.44 -10.79
CA THR A 399 -45.96 -6.75 -9.47
C THR A 399 -46.40 -5.44 -8.87
N ALA A 400 -47.72 -5.26 -8.82
CA ALA A 400 -48.37 -4.20 -8.07
C ALA A 400 -47.71 -4.10 -6.69
N ALA A 401 -47.39 -2.87 -6.29
CA ALA A 401 -46.90 -2.58 -4.96
C ALA A 401 -47.80 -3.30 -3.93
N ARG A 402 -47.18 -4.16 -3.13
CA ARG A 402 -47.83 -4.97 -2.10
C ARG A 402 -48.72 -4.04 -1.27
N SER A 403 -50.04 -4.18 -1.37
CA SER A 403 -50.96 -3.44 -0.50
C SER A 403 -50.66 -3.85 0.94
N GLU A 404 -50.18 -2.90 1.74
CA GLU A 404 -50.11 -3.10 3.18
C GLU A 404 -51.53 -3.36 3.70
N PRO A 405 -51.73 -4.33 4.60
CA PRO A 405 -53.03 -4.57 5.22
C PRO A 405 -53.47 -3.30 5.96
N PHE A 406 -54.73 -2.92 5.82
CA PHE A 406 -55.31 -1.76 6.49
C PHE A 406 -55.18 -1.91 8.02
N ASP A 407 -54.29 -1.12 8.63
CA ASP A 407 -54.15 -1.05 10.09
C ASP A 407 -55.18 -0.07 10.67
N ALA A 408 -56.15 -0.59 11.43
CA ALA A 408 -57.22 0.21 12.04
C ALA A 408 -56.79 0.92 13.34
N ILE A 409 -55.69 0.50 13.97
CA ILE A 409 -55.26 1.00 15.29
C ILE A 409 -54.98 2.52 15.28
N PRO A 410 -54.29 3.09 14.28
CA PRO A 410 -54.05 4.53 14.20
C PRO A 410 -55.34 5.36 14.11
N TYR A 411 -56.38 4.84 13.44
CA TYR A 411 -57.66 5.50 13.27
C TYR A 411 -58.48 5.51 14.56
N LEU A 412 -58.47 4.41 15.31
CA LEU A 412 -59.12 4.34 16.63
C LEU A 412 -58.46 5.29 17.63
N LYS A 413 -57.12 5.35 17.63
CA LYS A 413 -56.37 6.29 18.48
C LYS A 413 -56.63 7.75 18.09
N ALA A 414 -56.77 8.03 16.79
CA ALA A 414 -57.13 9.35 16.29
C ALA A 414 -58.49 9.81 16.83
N LEU A 415 -59.52 8.97 16.75
CA LEU A 415 -60.84 9.26 17.32
C LEU A 415 -60.79 9.44 18.84
N GLY A 416 -60.01 8.62 19.55
CA GLY A 416 -59.81 8.74 21.00
C GLY A 416 -59.17 10.08 21.40
N ILE A 417 -58.15 10.54 20.67
CA ILE A 417 -57.51 11.84 20.90
C ILE A 417 -58.47 13.00 20.59
N THR A 418 -59.26 12.88 19.53
CA THR A 418 -60.30 13.88 19.22
C THR A 418 -61.38 13.93 20.32
N ALA A 419 -61.80 12.79 20.85
CA ALA A 419 -62.75 12.73 21.97
C ALA A 419 -62.18 13.34 23.26
N LEU A 420 -60.88 13.13 23.53
CA LEU A 420 -60.18 13.78 24.64
C LEU A 420 -60.13 15.31 24.44
N GLY A 421 -59.86 15.76 23.22
CA GLY A 421 -59.92 17.18 22.84
C GLY A 421 -61.30 17.80 23.07
N LEU A 422 -62.38 17.07 22.71
CA LEU A 422 -63.76 17.46 23.00
C LEU A 422 -64.03 17.57 24.51
N ALA A 423 -63.59 16.59 25.31
CA ALA A 423 -63.77 16.64 26.76
C ALA A 423 -63.04 17.83 27.39
N ALA A 424 -61.80 18.11 26.97
CA ALA A 424 -61.04 19.28 27.40
C ALA A 424 -61.72 20.60 26.99
N ALA A 425 -62.21 20.67 25.74
CA ALA A 425 -62.99 21.79 25.23
C ALA A 425 -64.24 22.09 26.07
N VAL A 426 -65.01 21.05 26.45
CA VAL A 426 -66.19 21.21 27.31
C VAL A 426 -65.80 21.69 28.71
N ALA A 427 -64.71 21.18 29.28
CA ALA A 427 -64.24 21.55 30.61
C ALA A 427 -63.72 23.00 30.69
N ILE A 428 -63.11 23.50 29.62
CA ILE A 428 -62.50 24.84 29.55
C ILE A 428 -63.52 25.92 29.17
N LYS A 429 -64.58 25.56 28.43
CA LYS A 429 -65.65 26.47 27.96
C LYS A 429 -66.17 27.45 29.03
N PRO A 430 -66.44 27.06 30.30
CA PRO A 430 -66.96 27.96 31.32
C PRO A 430 -65.98 29.08 31.72
N TYR A 431 -64.68 28.85 31.53
CA TYR A 431 -63.61 29.73 32.02
C TYR A 431 -63.04 30.65 30.94
N PHE A 432 -62.97 30.19 29.68
CA PHE A 432 -62.27 30.89 28.60
C PHE A 432 -63.17 31.29 27.41
N GLY A 433 -64.49 31.02 27.49
CA GLY A 433 -65.43 31.34 26.41
C GLY A 433 -65.34 30.40 25.20
N ILE A 434 -66.29 30.55 24.27
CA ILE A 434 -66.42 29.68 23.08
C ILE A 434 -65.30 29.96 22.06
N GLU A 435 -64.78 31.18 22.02
CA GLU A 435 -63.78 31.65 21.06
C GLU A 435 -62.44 30.91 21.12
N ASN A 436 -62.14 30.22 22.24
CA ASN A 436 -60.87 29.51 22.45
C ASN A 436 -61.02 27.97 22.36
N VAL A 437 -62.22 27.47 22.07
CA VAL A 437 -62.54 26.03 22.07
C VAL A 437 -61.96 25.34 20.83
N ASP A 438 -61.93 26.04 19.70
CA ASP A 438 -61.35 25.59 18.43
C ASP A 438 -59.85 25.23 18.55
N LEU A 439 -59.10 25.94 19.41
CA LEU A 439 -57.69 25.67 19.69
C LEU A 439 -57.45 24.27 20.29
N MET A 440 -58.39 23.73 21.08
CA MET A 440 -58.28 22.38 21.64
C MET A 440 -58.46 21.30 20.58
N PHE A 441 -59.42 21.49 19.67
CA PHE A 441 -59.59 20.62 18.52
C PHE A 441 -58.40 20.69 17.58
N LEU A 442 -57.87 21.88 17.34
CA LEU A 442 -56.67 22.07 16.53
C LEU A 442 -55.47 21.33 17.12
N THR A 443 -55.27 21.46 18.44
CA THR A 443 -54.19 20.77 19.16
C THR A 443 -54.31 19.25 19.06
N ALA A 444 -55.52 18.71 19.22
CA ALA A 444 -55.78 17.28 19.08
C ALA A 444 -55.46 16.77 17.65
N VAL A 445 -55.92 17.50 16.62
CA VAL A 445 -55.64 17.15 15.21
C VAL A 445 -54.15 17.21 14.89
N VAL A 446 -53.43 18.22 15.39
CA VAL A 446 -51.98 18.34 15.24
C VAL A 446 -51.26 17.15 15.89
N ALA A 447 -51.66 16.76 17.12
CA ALA A 447 -51.07 15.61 17.81
C ALA A 447 -51.27 14.30 17.02
N VAL A 448 -52.46 14.11 16.45
CA VAL A 448 -52.74 12.95 15.57
C VAL A 448 -51.89 13.00 14.30
N ALA A 449 -51.76 14.16 13.67
CA ALA A 449 -50.94 14.33 12.47
C ALA A 449 -49.47 13.98 12.74
N VAL A 450 -48.91 14.47 13.85
CA VAL A 450 -47.52 14.19 14.25
C VAL A 450 -47.31 12.71 14.55
N ARG A 451 -48.27 12.04 15.21
CA ARG A 451 -48.06 10.68 15.75
C ARG A 451 -48.57 9.54 14.85
N TYR A 452 -49.61 9.77 14.05
CA TYR A 452 -50.29 8.73 13.26
C TYR A 452 -50.34 9.02 11.75
N GLY A 453 -50.10 10.27 11.30
CA GLY A 453 -49.92 10.60 9.89
C GLY A 453 -51.19 11.12 9.20
N LEU A 454 -51.15 11.28 7.87
CA LEU A 454 -52.14 12.05 7.09
C LEU A 454 -53.57 11.48 7.15
N TRP A 455 -53.74 10.18 6.91
CA TRP A 455 -55.08 9.60 6.82
C TRP A 455 -55.81 9.55 8.17
N PRO A 456 -55.16 9.16 9.29
CA PRO A 456 -55.77 9.28 10.62
C PRO A 456 -56.03 10.73 11.04
N SER A 457 -55.18 11.70 10.66
CA SER A 457 -55.40 13.11 10.99
C SER A 457 -56.53 13.75 10.19
N LEU A 458 -56.74 13.31 8.94
CA LEU A 458 -57.89 13.72 8.14
C LEU A 458 -59.19 13.24 8.79
N LEU A 459 -59.25 11.97 9.24
CA LEU A 459 -60.38 11.45 10.00
C LEU A 459 -60.59 12.24 11.31
N ALA A 460 -59.52 12.52 12.06
CA ALA A 460 -59.58 13.32 13.28
C ALA A 460 -60.10 14.74 13.03
N SER A 461 -59.72 15.37 11.92
CA SER A 461 -60.16 16.71 11.52
C SER A 461 -61.65 16.74 11.18
N VAL A 462 -62.13 15.76 10.42
CA VAL A 462 -63.57 15.62 10.11
C VAL A 462 -64.37 15.38 11.39
N ALA A 463 -63.92 14.47 12.25
CA ALA A 463 -64.58 14.18 13.53
C ALA A 463 -64.58 15.39 14.48
N ALA A 464 -63.45 16.10 14.57
CA ALA A 464 -63.31 17.32 15.38
C ALA A 464 -64.24 18.43 14.87
N SER A 465 -64.36 18.58 13.55
CA SER A 465 -65.20 19.60 12.95
C SER A 465 -66.70 19.34 13.16
N LEU A 466 -67.13 18.08 13.01
CA LEU A 466 -68.50 17.66 13.32
C LEU A 466 -68.82 17.86 14.81
N ALA A 467 -67.90 17.49 15.69
CA ALA A 467 -68.05 17.70 17.13
C ALA A 467 -68.12 19.19 17.49
N TYR A 468 -67.26 20.02 16.89
CA TYR A 468 -67.27 21.46 17.09
C TYR A 468 -68.60 22.09 16.68
N ASN A 469 -69.12 21.73 15.50
CA ASN A 469 -70.41 22.20 15.01
C ASN A 469 -71.57 21.78 15.93
N PHE A 470 -71.62 20.50 16.32
CA PHE A 470 -72.72 19.99 17.12
C PHE A 470 -72.75 20.54 18.56
N PHE A 471 -71.60 20.69 19.23
CA PHE A 471 -71.56 21.05 20.65
C PHE A 471 -71.38 22.55 20.95
N PHE A 472 -70.86 23.34 20.01
CA PHE A 472 -70.42 24.72 20.29
C PHE A 472 -70.98 25.79 19.36
N LEU A 473 -71.43 25.47 18.15
CA LEU A 473 -72.00 26.44 17.22
C LEU A 473 -73.53 26.55 17.38
N PRO A 474 -74.09 27.75 17.57
CA PRO A 474 -75.54 27.93 17.68
C PRO A 474 -76.25 27.78 16.31
N PRO A 475 -77.40 27.08 16.22
CA PRO A 475 -78.07 26.34 17.30
C PRO A 475 -77.33 25.03 17.67
N VAL A 476 -76.98 24.89 18.96
CA VAL A 476 -76.27 23.73 19.48
C VAL A 476 -77.15 22.47 19.46
N TYR A 477 -76.50 21.31 19.38
CA TYR A 477 -77.11 19.98 19.22
C TYR A 477 -77.84 19.78 17.88
N THR A 478 -77.50 20.57 16.87
CA THR A 478 -77.97 20.42 15.49
C THR A 478 -76.83 20.60 14.51
N PHE A 479 -76.91 19.97 13.33
CA PHE A 479 -75.87 20.08 12.28
C PHE A 479 -76.13 21.23 11.30
N THR A 480 -76.87 22.27 11.70
CA THR A 480 -77.24 23.38 10.81
C THR A 480 -76.29 24.55 10.95
N ILE A 481 -75.76 25.05 9.82
CA ILE A 481 -74.89 26.23 9.78
C ILE A 481 -75.73 27.43 9.33
N THR A 482 -76.25 28.19 10.30
CA THR A 482 -77.09 29.37 10.03
C THR A 482 -76.30 30.66 9.78
N ASP A 483 -75.08 30.75 10.32
CA ASP A 483 -74.21 31.93 10.20
C ASP A 483 -73.11 31.70 9.14
N PRO A 484 -72.98 32.56 8.12
CA PRO A 484 -71.92 32.48 7.10
C PRO A 484 -70.50 32.47 7.68
N THR A 485 -70.27 33.10 8.85
CA THR A 485 -68.94 33.15 9.50
C THR A 485 -68.47 31.77 9.97
N ASN A 486 -69.40 30.88 10.33
CA ASN A 486 -69.10 29.51 10.75
C ASN A 486 -68.65 28.62 9.58
N VAL A 487 -69.07 28.92 8.35
CA VAL A 487 -68.58 28.23 7.14
C VAL A 487 -67.11 28.57 6.89
N ALA A 488 -66.70 29.81 7.13
CA ALA A 488 -65.31 30.23 7.00
C ALA A 488 -64.41 29.54 8.04
N ALA A 489 -64.85 29.47 9.31
CA ALA A 489 -64.13 28.76 10.37
C ALA A 489 -63.93 27.27 10.04
N PHE A 490 -64.95 26.60 9.50
CA PHE A 490 -64.86 25.22 9.00
C PHE A 490 -63.78 25.07 7.92
N PHE A 491 -63.79 25.95 6.91
CA PHE A 491 -62.81 25.95 5.82
C PHE A 491 -61.37 26.20 6.30
N PHE A 492 -61.18 27.18 7.19
CA PHE A 492 -59.87 27.47 7.78
C PHE A 492 -59.36 26.31 8.63
N PHE A 493 -60.22 25.65 9.41
CA PHE A 493 -59.84 24.50 10.20
C PHE A 493 -59.39 23.31 9.33
N MET A 494 -60.14 23.04 8.25
CA MET A 494 -59.77 22.00 7.28
C MET A 494 -58.47 22.34 6.54
N LEU A 495 -58.26 23.61 6.18
CA LEU A 495 -57.03 24.08 5.54
C LEU A 495 -55.81 23.95 6.47
N ILE A 496 -55.92 24.37 7.73
CA ILE A 496 -54.83 24.26 8.71
C ILE A 496 -54.53 22.78 8.99
N ALA A 497 -55.55 21.94 9.16
CA ALA A 497 -55.37 20.51 9.34
C ALA A 497 -54.65 19.87 8.14
N PHE A 498 -54.99 20.25 6.91
CA PHE A 498 -54.32 19.78 5.69
C PHE A 498 -52.84 20.23 5.64
N VAL A 499 -52.56 21.51 5.93
CA VAL A 499 -51.20 22.05 5.94
C VAL A 499 -50.34 21.37 7.00
N VAL A 500 -50.83 21.28 8.24
CA VAL A 500 -50.13 20.60 9.35
C VAL A 500 -49.91 19.13 9.03
N SER A 501 -50.91 18.44 8.48
CA SER A 501 -50.78 17.02 8.12
C SER A 501 -49.78 16.78 7.00
N ASN A 502 -49.72 17.67 6.00
CA ASN A 502 -48.73 17.59 4.92
C ASN A 502 -47.31 17.85 5.44
N VAL A 503 -47.13 18.83 6.34
CA VAL A 503 -45.83 19.10 6.99
C VAL A 503 -45.42 17.93 7.87
N ALA A 504 -46.32 17.38 8.69
CA ALA A 504 -46.04 16.23 9.55
C ALA A 504 -45.69 14.97 8.74
N ALA A 505 -46.44 14.69 7.67
CA ALA A 505 -46.15 13.58 6.76
C ALA A 505 -44.78 13.74 6.08
N ARG A 506 -44.43 14.98 5.68
CA ARG A 506 -43.12 15.30 5.12
C ARG A 506 -41.99 15.12 6.13
N VAL A 507 -42.17 15.57 7.37
CA VAL A 507 -41.16 15.39 8.44
C VAL A 507 -40.96 13.91 8.76
N ARG A 508 -42.03 13.11 8.80
CA ARG A 508 -41.93 11.66 9.07
C ARG A 508 -41.21 10.92 7.95
N THR A 509 -41.62 11.12 6.70
CA THR A 509 -40.95 10.49 5.55
C THR A 509 -39.47 10.88 5.46
N GLN A 510 -39.11 12.11 5.85
CA GLN A 510 -37.71 12.52 5.98
C GLN A 510 -37.00 11.82 7.15
N ALA A 511 -37.63 11.69 8.32
CA ALA A 511 -37.05 11.03 9.49
C ALA A 511 -36.81 9.54 9.24
N ASP A 512 -37.78 8.83 8.67
CA ASP A 512 -37.67 7.39 8.39
C ASP A 512 -36.58 7.11 7.34
N ALA A 513 -36.51 7.92 6.28
CA ALA A 513 -35.45 7.81 5.27
C ALA A 513 -34.06 8.15 5.83
N ALA A 514 -33.96 9.12 6.75
CA ALA A 514 -32.71 9.48 7.42
C ALA A 514 -32.22 8.36 8.37
N ILE A 515 -33.11 7.79 9.18
CA ILE A 515 -32.78 6.69 10.09
C ILE A 515 -32.37 5.44 9.31
N GLY A 516 -33.05 5.14 8.19
CA GLY A 516 -32.67 4.05 7.29
C GLY A 516 -31.25 4.21 6.74
N ARG A 517 -30.87 5.43 6.31
CA ARG A 517 -29.51 5.73 5.86
C ARG A 517 -28.48 5.58 6.97
N ILE A 518 -28.74 6.09 8.17
CA ILE A 518 -27.81 6.00 9.31
C ILE A 518 -27.49 4.53 9.61
N ARG A 519 -28.51 3.67 9.74
CA ARG A 519 -28.30 2.25 10.03
C ARG A 519 -27.51 1.53 8.93
N MET A 520 -27.79 1.85 7.66
CA MET A 520 -27.07 1.27 6.53
C MET A 520 -25.58 1.66 6.57
N SER A 521 -25.28 2.95 6.77
CA SER A 521 -23.91 3.45 6.88
C SER A 521 -23.17 2.86 8.08
N GLU A 522 -23.82 2.71 9.23
CA GLU A 522 -23.22 2.07 10.41
C GLU A 522 -22.87 0.60 10.15
N GLN A 523 -23.74 -0.15 9.47
CA GLN A 523 -23.50 -1.56 9.13
C GLN A 523 -22.36 -1.72 8.11
N LEU A 524 -22.32 -0.87 7.08
CA LEU A 524 -21.22 -0.86 6.10
C LEU A 524 -19.89 -0.47 6.74
N TYR A 525 -19.88 0.55 7.61
CA TYR A 525 -18.67 0.95 8.34
C TYR A 525 -18.16 -0.14 9.28
N ALA A 526 -19.07 -0.80 10.02
CA ALA A 526 -18.72 -1.92 10.88
C ALA A 526 -18.14 -3.10 10.08
N PHE A 527 -18.68 -3.38 8.89
CA PHE A 527 -18.16 -4.40 7.98
C PHE A 527 -16.76 -4.05 7.47
N SER A 528 -16.57 -2.84 6.93
CA SER A 528 -15.27 -2.35 6.45
C SER A 528 -14.20 -2.43 7.54
N ARG A 529 -14.53 -2.02 8.78
CA ARG A 529 -13.61 -2.14 9.93
C ARG A 529 -13.30 -3.60 10.29
N LYS A 530 -14.25 -4.52 10.16
CA LYS A 530 -14.03 -5.95 10.40
C LYS A 530 -13.06 -6.53 9.36
N LEU A 531 -13.24 -6.21 8.09
CA LEU A 531 -12.33 -6.60 7.00
C LEU A 531 -10.94 -5.97 7.17
N ALA A 532 -10.85 -4.75 7.72
CA ALA A 532 -9.57 -4.11 7.93
C ALA A 532 -8.66 -4.87 8.91
N GLY A 533 -9.23 -5.56 9.90
CA GLY A 533 -8.51 -6.28 10.96
C GLY A 533 -8.26 -7.77 10.72
N THR A 534 -8.79 -8.36 9.64
CA THR A 534 -8.56 -9.77 9.29
C THR A 534 -7.27 -9.93 8.50
N ALA A 535 -6.42 -10.87 8.92
CA ALA A 535 -5.10 -11.11 8.33
C ALA A 535 -5.07 -12.25 7.31
N THR A 536 -6.03 -13.18 7.36
CA THR A 536 -6.06 -14.36 6.47
C THR A 536 -7.14 -14.23 5.40
N LEU A 537 -6.92 -14.88 4.26
CA LEU A 537 -7.88 -14.92 3.15
C LEU A 537 -9.19 -15.58 3.57
N ASP A 538 -9.12 -16.69 4.32
CA ASP A 538 -10.30 -17.43 4.78
C ASP A 538 -11.20 -16.60 5.70
N ASP A 539 -10.60 -15.82 6.61
CA ASP A 539 -11.35 -14.93 7.51
C ASP A 539 -12.09 -13.83 6.74
N VAL A 540 -11.43 -13.25 5.72
CA VAL A 540 -12.02 -12.23 4.85
C VAL A 540 -13.19 -12.81 4.07
N LEU A 541 -13.02 -13.97 3.45
CA LEU A 541 -14.04 -14.64 2.65
C LEU A 541 -15.25 -15.02 3.52
N TRP A 542 -15.01 -15.63 4.69
CA TRP A 542 -16.08 -15.98 5.62
C TRP A 542 -16.83 -14.74 6.11
N ALA A 543 -16.12 -13.68 6.51
CA ALA A 543 -16.75 -12.45 6.97
C ALA A 543 -17.59 -11.79 5.88
N THR A 544 -17.15 -11.86 4.63
CA THR A 544 -17.86 -11.33 3.46
C THR A 544 -19.13 -12.14 3.18
N ALA A 545 -19.01 -13.46 3.06
CA ALA A 545 -20.17 -14.34 2.82
C ALA A 545 -21.20 -14.22 3.95
N TYR A 546 -20.74 -14.24 5.20
CA TYR A 546 -21.60 -14.11 6.39
C TYR A 546 -22.37 -12.80 6.40
N GLN A 547 -21.71 -11.65 6.15
CA GLN A 547 -22.41 -10.37 6.23
C GLN A 547 -23.37 -10.13 5.08
N ILE A 548 -23.01 -10.54 3.86
CA ILE A 548 -23.92 -10.47 2.72
C ILE A 548 -25.18 -11.31 3.00
N ALA A 549 -25.00 -12.52 3.51
CA ALA A 549 -26.11 -13.39 3.87
C ALA A 549 -26.99 -12.80 4.99
N LEU A 550 -26.38 -12.23 6.03
CA LEU A 550 -27.11 -11.63 7.16
C LEU A 550 -27.93 -10.41 6.74
N MET A 551 -27.34 -9.50 5.95
CA MET A 551 -27.96 -8.24 5.55
C MET A 551 -29.05 -8.43 4.49
N LEU A 552 -28.83 -9.34 3.54
CA LEU A 552 -29.75 -9.57 2.42
C LEU A 552 -30.72 -10.72 2.66
N LYS A 553 -30.46 -11.56 3.67
CA LYS A 553 -31.21 -12.79 3.97
C LYS A 553 -31.22 -13.77 2.78
N VAL A 554 -30.05 -13.94 2.16
CA VAL A 554 -29.80 -14.83 1.02
C VAL A 554 -28.72 -15.84 1.37
N ARG A 555 -28.64 -16.92 0.60
CA ARG A 555 -27.49 -17.84 0.60
C ARG A 555 -26.40 -17.26 -0.29
N VAL A 556 -25.15 -17.41 0.14
CA VAL A 556 -23.98 -16.82 -0.54
C VAL A 556 -22.92 -17.89 -0.73
N VAL A 557 -22.28 -17.90 -1.89
CA VAL A 557 -21.08 -18.69 -2.18
C VAL A 557 -20.02 -17.78 -2.81
N LEU A 558 -18.77 -17.95 -2.42
CA LEU A 558 -17.62 -17.20 -2.95
C LEU A 558 -16.67 -18.17 -3.64
N LEU A 559 -16.32 -17.83 -4.88
CA LEU A 559 -15.39 -18.57 -5.71
C LEU A 559 -14.18 -17.69 -6.04
N LEU A 560 -12.98 -18.26 -5.91
CA LEU A 560 -11.73 -17.63 -6.33
C LEU A 560 -11.01 -18.52 -7.35
N PRO A 561 -10.22 -17.93 -8.25
CA PRO A 561 -9.38 -18.70 -9.16
C PRO A 561 -8.27 -19.42 -8.38
N ASP A 562 -8.15 -20.72 -8.60
CA ASP A 562 -7.08 -21.58 -8.10
C ASP A 562 -6.49 -22.35 -9.29
N GLU A 563 -5.21 -22.16 -9.57
CA GLU A 563 -4.54 -22.67 -10.78
C GLU A 563 -5.29 -22.41 -12.11
N GLY A 564 -6.05 -21.32 -12.18
CA GLY A 564 -6.83 -20.92 -13.36
C GLY A 564 -8.24 -21.51 -13.45
N LEU A 565 -8.67 -22.31 -12.46
CA LEU A 565 -10.04 -22.83 -12.34
C LEU A 565 -10.74 -22.18 -11.15
N LEU A 566 -12.01 -21.80 -11.30
CA LEU A 566 -12.81 -21.30 -10.17
C LEU A 566 -13.15 -22.44 -9.22
N THR A 567 -12.80 -22.26 -7.94
CA THR A 567 -13.14 -23.19 -6.87
C THR A 567 -13.92 -22.46 -5.78
N VAL A 568 -14.85 -23.16 -5.13
CA VAL A 568 -15.56 -22.63 -3.97
C VAL A 568 -14.58 -22.51 -2.81
N LYS A 569 -14.45 -21.30 -2.26
CA LYS A 569 -13.58 -21.03 -1.11
C LYS A 569 -14.37 -20.74 0.17
N SER A 570 -15.60 -20.23 0.06
CA SER A 570 -16.45 -19.96 1.21
C SER A 570 -17.93 -19.92 0.84
N GLY A 571 -18.81 -20.19 1.80
CA GLY A 571 -20.26 -20.10 1.61
C GLY A 571 -21.00 -19.90 2.94
N TYR A 572 -22.17 -19.27 2.87
CA TYR A 572 -23.06 -19.09 4.02
C TYR A 572 -24.55 -19.21 3.62
N PRO A 573 -25.34 -20.13 4.23
CA PRO A 573 -24.93 -21.23 5.11
C PRO A 573 -23.81 -22.08 4.47
N PRO A 574 -22.99 -22.82 5.25
CA PRO A 574 -21.87 -23.57 4.68
C PRO A 574 -22.39 -24.50 3.59
N GLU A 575 -21.98 -24.21 2.36
CA GLU A 575 -22.34 -24.91 1.12
C GLU A 575 -21.05 -25.18 0.36
N ASP A 576 -20.67 -26.45 0.24
CA ASP A 576 -19.37 -26.85 -0.33
C ASP A 576 -19.48 -27.33 -1.80
N GLU A 577 -20.70 -27.48 -2.33
CA GLU A 577 -20.93 -28.03 -3.68
C GLU A 577 -21.90 -27.20 -4.52
N LEU A 578 -21.50 -26.93 -5.78
CA LEU A 578 -22.31 -26.30 -6.81
C LEU A 578 -22.70 -27.33 -7.88
N ASP A 579 -23.89 -27.20 -8.44
CA ASP A 579 -24.28 -28.03 -9.58
C ASP A 579 -23.58 -27.59 -10.88
N GLN A 580 -23.63 -28.43 -11.92
CA GLN A 580 -22.94 -28.14 -13.18
C GLN A 580 -23.43 -26.87 -13.87
N ALA A 581 -24.72 -26.53 -13.71
CA ALA A 581 -25.29 -25.32 -14.30
C ALA A 581 -24.77 -24.07 -13.58
N ASP A 582 -24.68 -24.13 -12.25
CA ASP A 582 -24.11 -23.07 -11.41
C ASP A 582 -22.60 -22.89 -11.66
N LEU A 583 -21.84 -23.97 -11.79
CA LEU A 583 -20.40 -23.88 -12.14
C LEU A 583 -20.19 -23.28 -13.53
N ALA A 584 -21.03 -23.64 -14.51
CA ALA A 584 -20.97 -23.05 -15.85
C ALA A 584 -21.30 -21.55 -15.83
N ALA A 585 -22.31 -21.14 -15.06
CA ALA A 585 -22.67 -19.73 -14.89
C ALA A 585 -21.56 -18.95 -14.16
N ALA A 586 -20.97 -19.51 -13.10
CA ALA A 586 -19.86 -18.90 -12.38
C ALA A 586 -18.62 -18.71 -13.27
N ASN A 587 -18.24 -19.74 -14.03
CA ASN A 587 -17.12 -19.65 -14.98
C ASN A 587 -17.38 -18.63 -16.09
N TRP A 588 -18.60 -18.57 -16.62
CA TRP A 588 -18.95 -17.55 -17.60
C TRP A 588 -18.88 -16.15 -17.01
N ALA A 589 -19.38 -15.96 -15.79
CA ALA A 589 -19.35 -14.66 -15.10
C ALA A 589 -17.92 -14.17 -14.86
N TRP A 590 -17.01 -15.08 -14.49
CA TRP A 590 -15.58 -14.82 -14.36
C TRP A 590 -14.93 -14.42 -15.68
N SER A 591 -15.08 -15.25 -16.72
CA SER A 591 -14.39 -15.04 -17.99
C SER A 591 -14.90 -13.83 -18.77
N ASN A 592 -16.17 -13.44 -18.59
CA ASN A 592 -16.81 -12.35 -19.33
C ASN A 592 -17.02 -11.09 -18.49
N ASP A 593 -16.65 -11.14 -17.20
CA ASP A 593 -16.78 -10.03 -16.25
C ASP A 593 -18.19 -9.41 -16.25
N ARG A 594 -19.20 -10.29 -16.23
CA ARG A 594 -20.63 -9.95 -16.33
C ARG A 594 -21.48 -10.86 -15.45
N PRO A 595 -22.65 -10.38 -14.97
CA PRO A 595 -23.59 -11.22 -14.24
C PRO A 595 -24.07 -12.41 -15.07
N ALA A 596 -24.24 -13.57 -14.43
CA ALA A 596 -24.77 -14.78 -15.06
C ALA A 596 -25.69 -15.56 -14.10
N GLY A 597 -26.50 -16.46 -14.64
CA GLY A 597 -27.39 -17.30 -13.83
C GLY A 597 -28.77 -16.70 -13.60
N ARG A 598 -29.40 -17.07 -12.48
CA ARG A 598 -30.80 -16.77 -12.17
C ARG A 598 -31.08 -15.25 -12.23
N GLY A 599 -32.00 -14.87 -13.12
CA GLY A 599 -32.41 -13.46 -13.27
C GLY A 599 -31.43 -12.58 -14.06
N SER A 600 -30.44 -13.17 -14.73
CA SER A 600 -29.60 -12.50 -15.73
C SER A 600 -29.98 -12.90 -17.16
N ASP A 601 -29.48 -12.16 -18.15
CA ASP A 601 -29.71 -12.46 -19.57
C ASP A 601 -28.92 -13.69 -20.07
N THR A 602 -27.94 -14.16 -19.28
CA THR A 602 -27.00 -15.22 -19.70
C THR A 602 -27.05 -16.41 -18.75
N LEU A 603 -27.25 -17.61 -19.32
CA LEU A 603 -27.37 -18.86 -18.57
C LEU A 603 -28.44 -18.83 -17.45
N PRO A 604 -29.69 -18.39 -17.72
CA PRO A 604 -30.72 -18.21 -16.69
C PRO A 604 -31.19 -19.50 -16.02
N GLY A 605 -30.76 -20.67 -16.53
CA GLY A 605 -31.09 -21.99 -15.97
C GLY A 605 -30.29 -22.36 -14.71
N ALA A 606 -29.28 -21.57 -14.33
CA ALA A 606 -28.59 -21.72 -13.05
C ALA A 606 -29.52 -21.33 -11.89
N LYS A 607 -29.34 -21.96 -10.72
CA LYS A 607 -30.17 -21.66 -9.54
C LYS A 607 -29.75 -20.36 -8.88
N ARG A 608 -28.45 -20.04 -8.92
CA ARG A 608 -27.89 -18.85 -8.27
C ARG A 608 -27.67 -17.73 -9.28
N LEU A 609 -27.67 -16.49 -8.81
CA LEU A 609 -27.16 -15.33 -9.54
C LEU A 609 -25.68 -15.17 -9.21
N PHE A 610 -24.83 -15.22 -10.23
CA PHE A 610 -23.39 -15.03 -10.12
C PHE A 610 -22.98 -13.62 -10.55
N LEU A 611 -22.12 -12.99 -9.77
CA LEU A 611 -21.60 -11.64 -9.98
C LEU A 611 -20.08 -11.65 -9.84
N PRO A 612 -19.34 -11.01 -10.75
CA PRO A 612 -17.90 -10.87 -10.60
C PRO A 612 -17.57 -9.93 -9.43
N MET A 613 -16.60 -10.32 -8.62
CA MET A 613 -15.97 -9.46 -7.61
C MET A 613 -14.82 -8.72 -8.28
N ARG A 614 -14.91 -7.39 -8.38
CA ARG A 614 -14.01 -6.58 -9.22
C ARG A 614 -13.20 -5.61 -8.38
N THR A 615 -11.96 -5.39 -8.79
CA THR A 615 -11.10 -4.29 -8.30
C THR A 615 -10.60 -3.48 -9.49
N GLY A 616 -9.78 -2.44 -9.24
CA GLY A 616 -9.17 -1.64 -10.30
C GLY A 616 -8.30 -2.44 -11.28
N ARG A 617 -7.92 -3.68 -10.94
CA ARG A 617 -7.10 -4.58 -11.76
C ARG A 617 -7.90 -5.62 -12.56
N GLY A 618 -9.21 -5.72 -12.32
CA GLY A 618 -10.09 -6.70 -12.97
C GLY A 618 -10.86 -7.58 -11.97
N PRO A 619 -11.51 -8.66 -12.44
CA PRO A 619 -12.19 -9.59 -11.57
C PRO A 619 -11.17 -10.40 -10.76
N ILE A 620 -11.42 -10.56 -9.45
CA ILE A 620 -10.60 -11.37 -8.54
C ILE A 620 -11.31 -12.63 -8.03
N GLY A 621 -12.64 -12.67 -8.15
CA GLY A 621 -13.47 -13.82 -7.82
C GLY A 621 -14.89 -13.68 -8.35
N VAL A 622 -15.75 -14.61 -7.98
CA VAL A 622 -17.19 -14.58 -8.29
C VAL A 622 -17.98 -14.87 -7.02
N ILE A 623 -19.02 -14.09 -6.78
CA ILE A 623 -20.01 -14.35 -5.74
C ILE A 623 -21.28 -14.91 -6.36
N GLY A 624 -21.79 -16.00 -5.82
CA GLY A 624 -23.10 -16.55 -6.15
C GLY A 624 -24.10 -16.29 -5.02
N ILE A 625 -25.32 -15.88 -5.35
CA ILE A 625 -26.39 -15.68 -4.37
C ILE A 625 -27.68 -16.40 -4.77
N ASP A 626 -28.43 -16.87 -3.77
CA ASP A 626 -29.73 -17.51 -3.99
C ASP A 626 -30.69 -17.35 -2.79
N ASP A 627 -31.97 -17.49 -3.04
CA ASP A 627 -33.02 -17.54 -2.02
C ASP A 627 -34.13 -18.55 -2.37
N ASP A 628 -34.90 -18.94 -1.35
CA ASP A 628 -36.01 -19.90 -1.51
C ASP A 628 -37.29 -19.27 -2.09
N ARG A 629 -37.26 -17.99 -2.46
CA ARG A 629 -38.45 -17.26 -2.92
C ARG A 629 -38.61 -17.40 -4.42
N THR A 630 -39.84 -17.55 -4.91
CA THR A 630 -40.13 -17.48 -6.35
C THR A 630 -40.25 -16.01 -6.79
N GLY A 631 -39.39 -15.54 -7.69
CA GLY A 631 -39.36 -14.16 -8.18
C GLY A 631 -37.94 -13.57 -8.26
N PRO A 632 -37.82 -12.24 -8.47
CA PRO A 632 -36.53 -11.55 -8.44
C PRO A 632 -35.87 -11.67 -7.07
N LEU A 633 -34.61 -12.11 -7.07
CA LEU A 633 -33.80 -12.41 -5.87
C LEU A 633 -33.65 -11.20 -4.92
N LEU A 634 -33.47 -10.01 -5.49
CA LEU A 634 -33.18 -8.79 -4.75
C LEU A 634 -34.06 -7.65 -5.22
N THR A 635 -34.46 -6.78 -4.29
CA THR A 635 -34.92 -5.44 -4.64
C THR A 635 -33.73 -4.59 -5.10
N PRO A 636 -33.91 -3.49 -5.84
CA PRO A 636 -32.76 -2.72 -6.32
C PRO A 636 -32.02 -1.96 -5.23
N ASP A 637 -32.69 -1.65 -4.11
CA ASP A 637 -32.01 -1.17 -2.90
C ASP A 637 -31.10 -2.26 -2.31
N GLN A 638 -31.57 -3.51 -2.29
CA GLN A 638 -30.76 -4.68 -1.91
C GLN A 638 -29.64 -4.97 -2.92
N ARG A 639 -29.86 -4.72 -4.21
CA ARG A 639 -28.83 -4.88 -5.25
C ARG A 639 -27.70 -3.88 -5.07
N ARG A 640 -28.01 -2.61 -4.80
CA ARG A 640 -26.97 -1.60 -4.51
C ARG A 640 -26.19 -1.92 -3.24
N LEU A 641 -26.88 -2.43 -2.21
CA LEU A 641 -26.21 -2.90 -1.00
C LEU A 641 -25.29 -4.10 -1.29
N LEU A 642 -25.75 -5.07 -2.09
CA LEU A 642 -24.91 -6.19 -2.51
C LEU A 642 -23.66 -5.69 -3.23
N ASP A 643 -23.82 -4.83 -4.24
CA ASP A 643 -22.70 -4.30 -5.00
C ASP A 643 -21.67 -3.62 -4.07
N ALA A 644 -22.13 -2.79 -3.12
CA ALA A 644 -21.23 -2.15 -2.14
C ALA A 644 -20.52 -3.16 -1.20
N LEU A 645 -21.20 -4.22 -0.76
CA LEU A 645 -20.60 -5.26 0.07
C LEU A 645 -19.60 -6.11 -0.72
N VAL A 646 -19.90 -6.41 -1.98
CA VAL A 646 -19.03 -7.14 -2.91
C VAL A 646 -17.78 -6.34 -3.20
N ASP A 647 -17.89 -5.03 -3.45
CA ASP A 647 -16.74 -4.15 -3.69
C ASP A 647 -15.81 -4.07 -2.47
N GLN A 648 -16.38 -3.94 -1.26
CA GLN A 648 -15.59 -3.96 -0.01
C GLN A 648 -14.91 -5.31 0.22
N GLY A 649 -15.62 -6.41 -0.02
CA GLY A 649 -15.06 -7.76 0.06
C GLY A 649 -13.95 -7.98 -0.97
N ALA A 650 -14.14 -7.50 -2.20
CA ALA A 650 -13.17 -7.62 -3.27
C ALA A 650 -11.86 -6.89 -2.93
N LEU A 651 -11.96 -5.64 -2.48
CA LEU A 651 -10.79 -4.85 -2.06
C LEU A 651 -10.03 -5.52 -0.90
N ALA A 652 -10.75 -6.11 0.06
CA ALA A 652 -10.14 -6.81 1.18
C ALA A 652 -9.40 -8.09 0.74
N VAL A 653 -10.00 -8.88 -0.16
CA VAL A 653 -9.38 -10.08 -0.74
C VAL A 653 -8.12 -9.69 -1.52
N GLU A 654 -8.20 -8.69 -2.40
CA GLU A 654 -7.05 -8.20 -3.18
C GLU A 654 -5.92 -7.75 -2.25
N ARG A 655 -6.23 -6.98 -1.20
CA ARG A 655 -5.23 -6.55 -0.22
C ARG A 655 -4.51 -7.73 0.44
N VAL A 656 -5.24 -8.76 0.87
CA VAL A 656 -4.62 -9.95 1.50
C VAL A 656 -3.73 -10.70 0.50
N LEU A 657 -4.22 -10.93 -0.73
CA LEU A 657 -3.43 -11.58 -1.78
C LEU A 657 -2.15 -10.79 -2.11
N LEU A 658 -2.21 -9.46 -2.16
CA LEU A 658 -1.03 -8.62 -2.40
C LEU A 658 -0.01 -8.69 -1.27
N VAL A 659 -0.46 -8.76 -0.01
CA VAL A 659 0.44 -8.94 1.13
C VAL A 659 1.13 -10.30 1.07
N GLU A 660 0.39 -11.37 0.75
CA GLU A 660 0.96 -12.72 0.57
C GLU A 660 1.99 -12.78 -0.56
N ASP A 661 1.70 -12.14 -1.70
CA ASP A 661 2.62 -12.03 -2.83
C ASP A 661 3.90 -11.26 -2.46
N MET A 662 3.76 -10.12 -1.77
CA MET A 662 4.91 -9.34 -1.30
C MET A 662 5.80 -10.14 -0.35
N ASP A 663 5.20 -10.89 0.58
CA ASP A 663 5.94 -11.76 1.51
C ASP A 663 6.65 -12.91 0.78
N ARG A 664 6.07 -13.43 -0.31
CA ARG A 664 6.71 -14.45 -1.15
C ARG A 664 7.90 -13.88 -1.94
N VAL A 665 7.74 -12.70 -2.52
CA VAL A 665 8.81 -11.99 -3.24
C VAL A 665 9.95 -11.64 -2.28
N LYS A 666 9.63 -11.10 -1.09
CA LYS A 666 10.63 -10.75 -0.08
C LYS A 666 11.48 -11.94 0.34
N ARG A 667 10.86 -13.09 0.63
CA ARG A 667 11.57 -14.34 0.95
C ARG A 667 12.50 -14.78 -0.18
N THR A 668 12.05 -14.65 -1.42
CA THR A 668 12.86 -15.01 -2.60
C THR A 668 14.06 -14.09 -2.76
N VAL A 669 13.87 -12.78 -2.62
CA VAL A 669 14.93 -11.76 -2.71
C VAL A 669 15.96 -11.95 -1.58
N GLU A 670 15.51 -12.25 -0.37
CA GLU A 670 16.38 -12.50 0.77
C GLU A 670 17.24 -13.76 0.55
N SER A 671 16.64 -14.84 0.04
CA SER A 671 17.36 -16.05 -0.35
C SER A 671 18.44 -15.76 -1.39
N GLU A 672 18.14 -14.99 -2.44
CA GLU A 672 19.14 -14.68 -3.46
C GLU A 672 20.21 -13.69 -3.02
N ARG A 673 19.87 -12.79 -2.10
CA ARG A 673 20.87 -11.92 -1.46
C ARG A 673 21.87 -12.74 -0.65
N LEU A 674 21.39 -13.71 0.14
CA LEU A 674 22.25 -14.63 0.90
C LEU A 674 23.15 -15.45 -0.04
N ARG A 675 22.58 -16.04 -1.10
CA ARG A 675 23.34 -16.79 -2.11
C ARG A 675 24.44 -15.94 -2.76
N SER A 676 24.12 -14.70 -3.14
CA SER A 676 25.07 -13.78 -3.77
C SER A 676 26.19 -13.34 -2.82
N ALA A 677 25.87 -13.12 -1.54
CA ALA A 677 26.85 -12.79 -0.51
C ALA A 677 27.85 -13.93 -0.30
N LEU A 678 27.37 -15.17 -0.23
CA LEU A 678 28.21 -16.38 -0.11
C LEU A 678 29.17 -16.52 -1.30
N LEU A 679 28.67 -16.39 -2.53
CA LEU A 679 29.50 -16.49 -3.74
C LEU A 679 30.59 -15.41 -3.80
N THR A 680 30.29 -14.19 -3.33
CA THR A 680 31.24 -13.08 -3.29
C THR A 680 32.36 -13.35 -2.26
N SER A 681 32.00 -13.84 -1.07
CA SER A 681 32.97 -14.20 -0.03
C SER A 681 33.91 -15.33 -0.49
N ILE A 682 33.35 -16.39 -1.10
CA ILE A 682 34.13 -17.51 -1.64
C ILE A 682 35.13 -17.02 -2.69
N SER A 683 34.70 -16.13 -3.59
CA SER A 683 35.56 -15.57 -4.63
C SER A 683 36.75 -14.79 -4.06
N HIS A 684 36.52 -14.02 -2.98
CA HIS A 684 37.59 -13.27 -2.31
C HIS A 684 38.60 -14.21 -1.65
N ASP A 685 38.13 -15.22 -0.93
CA ASP A 685 38.99 -16.13 -0.17
C ASP A 685 39.80 -17.09 -1.06
N LEU A 686 39.36 -17.33 -2.29
CA LEU A 686 40.15 -18.03 -3.33
C LEU A 686 41.21 -17.12 -3.97
N LYS A 687 40.92 -15.82 -4.14
CA LYS A 687 41.79 -14.90 -4.88
C LYS A 687 43.09 -14.59 -4.12
N THR A 688 43.02 -14.46 -2.81
CA THR A 688 44.18 -14.14 -1.94
C THR A 688 45.30 -15.20 -2.00
N PRO A 689 45.05 -16.49 -1.72
CA PRO A 689 46.10 -17.53 -1.83
C PRO A 689 46.62 -17.66 -3.27
N LEU A 690 45.73 -17.54 -4.27
CA LEU A 690 46.11 -17.61 -5.68
C LEU A 690 47.06 -16.47 -6.09
N ALA A 691 46.83 -15.25 -5.59
CA ALA A 691 47.71 -14.11 -5.82
C ALA A 691 49.11 -14.33 -5.21
N SER A 692 49.18 -14.90 -4.00
CA SER A 692 50.45 -15.25 -3.34
C SER A 692 51.22 -16.33 -4.09
N VAL A 693 50.54 -17.41 -4.52
CA VAL A 693 51.14 -18.47 -5.34
C VAL A 693 51.69 -17.89 -6.64
N LEU A 694 50.88 -17.07 -7.34
CA LEU A 694 51.28 -16.48 -8.61
C LEU A 694 52.44 -15.51 -8.45
N GLY A 695 52.43 -14.69 -7.39
CA GLY A 695 53.50 -13.73 -7.09
C GLY A 695 54.82 -14.41 -6.71
N ALA A 696 54.78 -15.47 -5.91
CA ALA A 696 55.97 -16.23 -5.55
C ALA A 696 56.55 -16.99 -6.76
N ALA A 697 55.68 -17.61 -7.57
CA ALA A 697 56.08 -18.30 -8.79
C ALA A 697 56.63 -17.34 -9.88
N SER A 698 56.01 -16.17 -10.07
CA SER A 698 56.50 -15.17 -11.02
C SER A 698 57.84 -14.58 -10.60
N THR A 699 58.01 -14.29 -9.30
CA THR A 699 59.27 -13.80 -8.74
C THR A 699 60.39 -14.81 -8.94
N MET A 700 60.11 -16.09 -8.69
CA MET A 700 61.07 -17.17 -8.91
C MET A 700 61.45 -17.32 -10.39
N ARG A 701 60.51 -17.12 -11.31
CA ARG A 701 60.76 -17.16 -12.77
C ARG A 701 61.57 -15.97 -13.25
N ASP A 702 61.17 -14.76 -12.88
CA ASP A 702 61.67 -13.50 -13.46
C ASP A 702 63.02 -13.08 -12.84
N LEU A 703 63.28 -13.46 -11.59
CA LEU A 703 64.52 -13.15 -10.86
C LEU A 703 65.39 -14.40 -10.59
N ALA A 704 65.18 -15.50 -11.33
CA ALA A 704 65.84 -16.80 -11.11
C ALA A 704 67.39 -16.73 -11.00
N GLY A 705 68.02 -15.79 -11.73
CA GLY A 705 69.46 -15.56 -11.72
C GLY A 705 69.98 -14.62 -10.63
N ALA A 706 69.10 -13.87 -9.97
CA ALA A 706 69.43 -12.90 -8.92
C ALA A 706 69.09 -13.39 -7.50
N LEU A 707 68.29 -14.45 -7.38
CA LEU A 707 67.87 -15.04 -6.12
C LEU A 707 68.89 -16.05 -5.59
N SER A 708 69.18 -15.97 -4.30
CA SER A 708 69.93 -16.98 -3.54
C SER A 708 69.15 -18.31 -3.43
N ASP A 709 69.86 -19.40 -3.17
CA ASP A 709 69.23 -20.71 -2.95
C ASP A 709 68.33 -20.76 -1.70
N THR A 710 68.54 -19.85 -0.75
CA THR A 710 67.63 -19.64 0.39
C THR A 710 66.33 -18.99 -0.04
N GLU A 711 66.39 -17.89 -0.80
CA GLU A 711 65.18 -17.18 -1.26
C GLU A 711 64.35 -18.04 -2.23
N LYS A 712 65.00 -18.87 -3.06
CA LYS A 712 64.29 -19.85 -3.90
C LYS A 712 63.53 -20.88 -3.09
N ARG A 713 64.11 -21.36 -1.98
CA ARG A 713 63.44 -22.32 -1.09
C ARG A 713 62.26 -21.68 -0.36
N ASP A 714 62.39 -20.42 0.07
CA ASP A 714 61.32 -19.69 0.76
C ASP A 714 60.14 -19.39 -0.18
N LEU A 715 60.41 -18.96 -1.41
CA LEU A 715 59.37 -18.76 -2.43
C LEU A 715 58.69 -20.09 -2.81
N LEU A 716 59.43 -21.19 -2.90
CA LEU A 716 58.87 -22.52 -3.18
C LEU A 716 57.99 -23.00 -2.03
N ALA A 717 58.44 -22.82 -0.79
CA ALA A 717 57.66 -23.13 0.40
C ALA A 717 56.34 -22.34 0.42
N THR A 718 56.39 -21.04 0.10
CA THR A 718 55.19 -20.20 -0.01
C THR A 718 54.19 -20.73 -1.04
N VAL A 719 54.67 -21.16 -2.22
CA VAL A 719 53.82 -21.76 -3.26
C VAL A 719 53.16 -23.05 -2.77
N ILE A 720 53.91 -23.93 -2.11
CA ILE A 720 53.41 -25.21 -1.61
C ILE A 720 52.39 -24.97 -0.49
N ASP A 721 52.72 -24.14 0.49
CA ASP A 721 51.87 -23.86 1.65
C ASP A 721 50.53 -23.24 1.25
N GLU A 722 50.53 -22.25 0.35
CA GLU A 722 49.29 -21.65 -0.15
C GLU A 722 48.49 -22.58 -1.07
N SER A 723 49.15 -23.46 -1.82
CA SER A 723 48.47 -24.49 -2.63
C SER A 723 47.78 -25.54 -1.77
N GLU A 724 48.46 -26.04 -0.74
CA GLU A 724 47.85 -26.95 0.23
C GLU A 724 46.70 -26.29 1.00
N ARG A 725 46.85 -25.01 1.34
CA ARG A 725 45.80 -24.21 1.98
C ARG A 725 44.58 -24.07 1.08
N LEU A 726 44.77 -23.76 -0.20
CA LEU A 726 43.69 -23.68 -1.19
C LEU A 726 42.98 -25.02 -1.35
N ASN A 727 43.72 -26.13 -1.40
CA ASN A 727 43.15 -27.47 -1.50
C ASN A 727 42.29 -27.82 -0.28
N ARG A 728 42.77 -27.50 0.93
CA ARG A 728 41.97 -27.65 2.18
C ARG A 728 40.71 -26.80 2.16
N PHE A 729 40.78 -25.56 1.64
CA PHE A 729 39.61 -24.68 1.53
C PHE A 729 38.56 -25.23 0.57
N ILE A 730 38.98 -25.70 -0.61
CA ILE A 730 38.07 -26.30 -1.61
C ILE A 730 37.41 -27.57 -1.05
N ALA A 731 38.18 -28.43 -0.36
CA ALA A 731 37.63 -29.62 0.29
C ALA A 731 36.56 -29.25 1.33
N ASN A 732 36.85 -28.31 2.23
CA ASN A 732 35.89 -27.84 3.23
C ASN A 732 34.63 -27.22 2.60
N LEU A 733 34.76 -26.51 1.47
CA LEU A 733 33.62 -25.94 0.75
C LEU A 733 32.75 -27.03 0.09
N LEU A 734 33.37 -28.05 -0.48
CA LEU A 734 32.67 -29.21 -1.06
C LEU A 734 31.94 -30.03 0.01
N ASP A 735 32.57 -30.22 1.17
CA ASP A 735 31.94 -30.91 2.30
C ASP A 735 30.74 -30.10 2.82
N MET A 736 30.85 -28.77 2.89
CA MET A 736 29.75 -27.90 3.28
C MET A 736 28.58 -27.96 2.30
N THR A 737 28.83 -27.89 0.99
CA THR A 737 27.78 -27.94 -0.04
C THR A 737 27.07 -29.29 -0.09
N LYS A 738 27.79 -30.39 0.13
CA LYS A 738 27.18 -31.72 0.28
C LYS A 738 26.31 -31.80 1.53
N LEU A 739 26.72 -31.16 2.62
CA LEU A 739 25.96 -31.14 3.88
C LEU A 739 24.67 -30.32 3.74
N GLU A 740 24.71 -29.15 3.08
CA GLU A 740 23.53 -28.29 2.84
C GLU A 740 22.52 -28.90 1.88
N SER A 741 22.98 -29.68 0.89
CA SER A 741 22.09 -30.39 -0.03
C SER A 741 21.50 -31.67 0.56
N GLY A 742 21.87 -32.03 1.81
CA GLY A 742 21.49 -33.30 2.43
C GLY A 742 22.10 -34.52 1.73
N ALA A 743 23.12 -34.33 0.89
CA ALA A 743 23.74 -35.38 0.09
C ALA A 743 24.77 -36.23 0.85
N ILE A 744 25.08 -35.87 2.10
CA ILE A 744 25.96 -36.66 2.98
C ILE A 744 25.11 -37.69 3.73
N VAL A 745 25.22 -38.95 3.32
CA VAL A 745 24.71 -40.10 4.06
C VAL A 745 25.92 -40.81 4.70
N PRO A 746 26.10 -40.76 6.03
CA PRO A 746 27.21 -41.42 6.70
C PRO A 746 27.18 -42.93 6.46
N ASN A 747 28.32 -43.53 6.13
CA ASN A 747 28.45 -44.98 6.06
C ASN A 747 28.69 -45.53 7.47
N ALA A 748 27.62 -45.56 8.27
CA ALA A 748 27.73 -45.80 9.70
C ALA A 748 27.91 -47.31 10.03
N ALA A 749 29.06 -47.65 10.60
CA ALA A 749 29.42 -48.99 11.07
C ALA A 749 29.85 -48.97 12.55
N LEU A 750 29.83 -50.13 13.21
CA LEU A 750 30.30 -50.25 14.60
C LEU A 750 31.82 -50.14 14.64
N HIS A 751 32.33 -49.12 15.31
CA HIS A 751 33.76 -48.85 15.47
C HIS A 751 34.15 -48.67 16.94
N ASP A 752 35.39 -49.04 17.26
CA ASP A 752 36.02 -48.71 18.54
C ASP A 752 36.49 -47.25 18.49
N LEU A 753 36.04 -46.46 19.47
CA LEU A 753 36.44 -45.06 19.58
C LEU A 753 37.96 -44.91 19.73
N SER A 754 38.61 -45.85 20.42
CA SER A 754 40.05 -45.82 20.67
C SER A 754 40.86 -45.94 19.38
N GLU A 755 40.37 -46.73 18.41
CA GLU A 755 41.01 -46.91 17.12
C GLU A 755 40.95 -45.63 16.27
N ILE A 756 39.77 -44.98 16.23
CA ILE A 756 39.58 -43.75 15.46
C ILE A 756 40.38 -42.59 16.08
N VAL A 757 40.36 -42.45 17.42
CA VAL A 757 41.19 -41.45 18.12
C VAL A 757 42.68 -41.69 17.86
N GLY A 758 43.13 -42.95 17.90
CA GLY A 758 44.50 -43.32 17.57
C GLY A 758 44.89 -42.97 16.12
N SER A 759 43.98 -43.17 15.16
CA SER A 759 44.20 -42.77 13.76
C SER A 759 44.31 -41.25 13.61
N ALA A 760 43.37 -40.51 14.22
CA ALA A 760 43.37 -39.06 14.20
C ALA A 760 44.66 -38.47 14.82
N LEU A 761 45.14 -39.04 15.92
CA LEU A 761 46.40 -38.64 16.56
C LEU A 761 47.63 -38.89 15.68
N ARG A 762 47.69 -40.05 15.00
CA ARG A 762 48.79 -40.33 14.04
C ARG A 762 48.78 -39.32 12.90
N ARG A 763 47.61 -38.98 12.37
CA ARG A 763 47.44 -37.98 11.32
C ARG A 763 47.80 -36.57 11.81
N ALA A 764 47.47 -36.25 13.06
CA ALA A 764 47.77 -34.96 13.69
C ALA A 764 49.19 -34.87 14.27
N ALA A 765 50.02 -35.91 14.19
CA ALA A 765 51.33 -35.95 14.84
C ALA A 765 52.23 -34.75 14.48
N LYS A 766 52.21 -34.31 13.20
CA LYS A 766 53.02 -33.17 12.73
C LYS A 766 52.56 -31.82 13.27
N ILE A 767 51.25 -31.65 13.51
CA ILE A 767 50.70 -30.39 14.07
C ILE A 767 50.76 -30.36 15.59
N LEU A 768 50.79 -31.53 16.23
CA LEU A 768 50.88 -31.69 17.69
C LEU A 768 52.31 -31.76 18.23
N THR A 769 53.36 -31.69 17.37
CA THR A 769 54.76 -31.87 17.80
C THR A 769 55.23 -30.90 18.89
N ALA A 770 54.61 -29.73 18.97
CA ALA A 770 54.94 -28.69 19.94
C ALA A 770 54.13 -28.79 21.24
N HIS A 771 53.28 -29.81 21.41
CA HIS A 771 52.36 -29.95 22.54
C HIS A 771 52.48 -31.33 23.17
N GLU A 772 52.21 -31.42 24.47
CA GLU A 772 52.09 -32.71 25.16
C GLU A 772 50.66 -33.23 24.99
N VAL A 773 50.49 -34.48 24.54
CA VAL A 773 49.14 -35.06 24.33
C VAL A 773 48.84 -36.03 25.48
N GLU A 774 47.86 -35.67 26.31
CA GLU A 774 47.35 -36.53 27.38
C GLU A 774 46.12 -37.30 26.89
N LEU A 775 46.20 -38.62 26.80
CA LEU A 775 45.07 -39.47 26.35
C LEU A 775 44.55 -40.30 27.53
N VAL A 776 43.30 -40.07 27.92
CA VAL A 776 42.60 -40.83 28.97
C VAL A 776 41.28 -41.34 28.43
N LEU A 777 41.28 -42.56 27.89
CA LEU A 777 40.07 -43.22 27.42
C LEU A 777 39.58 -44.23 28.46
N ALA A 778 38.28 -44.27 28.72
CA ALA A 778 37.68 -45.29 29.58
C ALA A 778 37.85 -46.69 28.95
N ALA A 779 38.20 -47.69 29.75
CA ALA A 779 38.52 -49.03 29.25
C ALA A 779 37.28 -49.86 28.84
N ASP A 780 36.08 -49.44 29.24
CA ASP A 780 34.80 -50.15 29.09
C ASP A 780 33.84 -49.46 28.09
N LEU A 781 34.37 -48.72 27.12
CA LEU A 781 33.55 -48.01 26.14
C LEU A 781 32.87 -48.99 25.15
N PRO A 782 31.57 -48.79 24.87
CA PRO A 782 30.87 -49.57 23.86
C PRO A 782 31.30 -49.17 22.43
N MET A 783 31.14 -50.08 21.48
CA MET A 783 31.27 -49.77 20.05
C MET A 783 30.21 -48.75 19.62
N LEU A 784 30.63 -47.74 18.87
CA LEU A 784 29.75 -46.67 18.41
C LEU A 784 29.44 -46.84 16.93
N GLN A 785 28.20 -46.55 16.53
CA GLN A 785 27.79 -46.60 15.13
C GLN A 785 28.14 -45.27 14.44
N LEU A 786 29.29 -45.23 13.77
CA LEU A 786 29.90 -44.01 13.23
C LEU A 786 30.40 -44.26 11.80
N ASP A 787 30.58 -43.19 11.03
CA ASP A 787 31.43 -43.22 9.85
C ASP A 787 32.85 -42.87 10.27
N ALA A 788 33.77 -43.84 10.23
CA ALA A 788 35.14 -43.66 10.72
C ALA A 788 35.89 -42.52 10.01
N VAL A 789 35.64 -42.31 8.71
CA VAL A 789 36.34 -41.29 7.91
C VAL A 789 35.84 -39.90 8.26
N LEU A 790 34.51 -39.73 8.34
CA LEU A 790 33.91 -38.44 8.73
C LEU A 790 34.25 -38.11 10.18
N PHE A 791 34.24 -39.09 11.08
CA PHE A 791 34.56 -38.87 12.48
C PHE A 791 36.06 -38.60 12.70
N GLU A 792 36.97 -39.28 11.99
CA GLU A 792 38.40 -38.93 12.00
C GLU A 792 38.62 -37.49 11.52
N GLN A 793 37.87 -37.04 10.52
CA GLN A 793 37.92 -35.66 10.04
C GLN A 793 37.42 -34.66 11.09
N VAL A 794 36.36 -34.98 11.84
CA VAL A 794 35.91 -34.19 13.01
C VAL A 794 37.06 -34.06 14.02
N LEU A 795 37.66 -35.19 14.44
CA LEU A 795 38.73 -35.19 15.43
C LEU A 795 39.96 -34.40 14.95
N PHE A 796 40.36 -34.58 13.68
CA PHE A 796 41.46 -33.83 13.11
C PHE A 796 41.20 -32.31 13.16
N ASN A 797 39.99 -31.85 12.81
CA ASN A 797 39.62 -30.44 12.87
C ASN A 797 39.67 -29.89 14.30
N LEU A 798 39.22 -30.66 15.29
CA LEU A 798 39.25 -30.25 16.70
C LEU A 798 40.68 -30.21 17.26
N LEU A 799 41.52 -31.19 16.91
CA LEU A 799 42.94 -31.22 17.31
C LEU A 799 43.76 -30.11 16.64
N ASP A 800 43.48 -29.82 15.37
CA ASP A 800 44.10 -28.71 14.63
C ASP A 800 43.70 -27.36 15.22
N ASN A 801 42.46 -27.19 15.66
CA ASN A 801 42.05 -26.00 16.42
C ASN A 801 42.75 -25.94 17.78
N ALA A 802 42.74 -27.03 18.55
CA ALA A 802 43.39 -27.07 19.87
C ALA A 802 44.87 -26.66 19.78
N ALA A 803 45.62 -27.16 18.78
CA ALA A 803 47.02 -26.81 18.57
C ALA A 803 47.23 -25.36 18.09
N LYS A 804 46.31 -24.80 17.28
CA LYS A 804 46.42 -23.42 16.79
C LYS A 804 46.16 -22.36 17.85
N TYR A 805 45.23 -22.65 18.76
CA TYR A 805 44.75 -21.68 19.75
C TYR A 805 45.39 -21.86 21.13
N SER A 806 46.27 -22.85 21.30
CA SER A 806 47.08 -23.03 22.49
C SER A 806 48.54 -22.58 22.27
N PRO A 807 49.22 -22.01 23.28
CA PRO A 807 50.65 -21.74 23.22
C PRO A 807 51.48 -23.03 23.03
N PRO A 808 52.67 -22.98 22.40
CA PRO A 808 53.59 -24.11 22.37
C PRO A 808 53.95 -24.60 23.79
N GLU A 809 54.32 -25.87 23.92
CA GLU A 809 54.69 -26.56 25.16
C GLU A 809 53.53 -26.73 26.16
N THR A 810 52.28 -26.56 25.71
CA THR A 810 51.09 -26.82 26.53
C THR A 810 50.50 -28.21 26.30
N THR A 811 49.65 -28.67 27.21
CA THR A 811 49.01 -29.98 27.12
C THR A 811 47.66 -29.91 26.39
N ILE A 812 47.43 -30.82 25.45
CA ILE A 812 46.11 -31.07 24.85
C ILE A 812 45.61 -32.41 25.41
N SER A 813 44.52 -32.37 26.15
CA SER A 813 43.95 -33.56 26.81
C SER A 813 42.74 -34.08 26.05
N ILE A 814 42.71 -35.39 25.80
CA ILE A 814 41.60 -36.10 25.16
C ILE A 814 41.05 -37.09 26.18
N ARG A 815 39.83 -36.87 26.63
CA ARG A 815 39.18 -37.67 27.67
C ARG A 815 37.89 -38.27 27.16
N SER A 816 37.64 -39.53 27.46
CA SER A 816 36.33 -40.11 27.20
C SER A 816 35.73 -40.76 28.44
N ARG A 817 34.40 -40.69 28.52
CA ARG A 817 33.61 -41.37 29.55
C ARG A 817 32.31 -41.88 28.95
N ARG A 818 31.74 -42.89 29.58
CA ARG A 818 30.35 -43.27 29.35
C ARG A 818 29.43 -42.46 30.26
N ASP A 819 28.40 -41.85 29.68
CA ASP A 819 27.35 -41.12 30.39
C ASP A 819 26.00 -41.69 29.97
N SER A 820 25.52 -42.67 30.75
CA SER A 820 24.27 -43.41 30.50
C SER A 820 24.23 -44.02 29.09
N ASP A 821 23.35 -43.49 28.22
CA ASP A 821 23.15 -43.92 26.83
C ASP A 821 24.07 -43.21 25.83
N HIS A 822 25.08 -42.48 26.30
CA HIS A 822 26.00 -41.73 25.44
C HIS A 822 27.46 -42.02 25.80
N VAL A 823 28.33 -41.97 24.81
CA VAL A 823 29.78 -41.81 25.01
C VAL A 823 30.10 -40.34 24.82
N VAL A 824 30.77 -39.78 25.82
CA VAL A 824 31.22 -38.38 25.83
C VAL A 824 32.71 -38.37 25.56
N LEU A 825 33.14 -37.61 24.56
CA LEU A 825 34.53 -37.36 24.23
C LEU A 825 34.82 -35.86 24.38
N GLU A 826 35.75 -35.52 25.26
CA GLU A 826 36.19 -34.16 25.54
C GLU A 826 37.59 -33.95 25.02
N ILE A 827 37.79 -32.87 24.26
CA ILE A 827 39.09 -32.40 23.79
C ILE A 827 39.30 -31.04 24.43
N ALA A 828 40.29 -30.93 25.30
CA ALA A 828 40.57 -29.71 26.05
C ALA A 828 42.00 -29.22 25.79
N ASP A 829 42.13 -27.94 25.47
CA ASP A 829 43.40 -27.25 25.24
C ASP A 829 43.74 -26.31 26.42
N GLU A 830 44.89 -25.65 26.35
CA GLU A 830 45.32 -24.64 27.33
C GLU A 830 45.54 -23.27 26.67
N GLY A 831 44.63 -22.92 25.75
CA GLY A 831 44.60 -21.64 25.06
C GLY A 831 43.97 -20.51 25.88
N ALA A 832 43.65 -19.42 25.18
CA ALA A 832 43.00 -18.25 25.76
C ALA A 832 41.50 -18.45 26.11
N GLY A 833 40.93 -19.61 25.73
CA GLY A 833 39.49 -19.89 25.83
C GLY A 833 38.66 -19.12 24.80
N ILE A 834 37.34 -19.31 24.87
CA ILE A 834 36.32 -18.70 23.99
C ILE A 834 35.51 -17.68 24.81
N PRO A 835 35.28 -16.44 24.33
CA PRO A 835 34.38 -15.51 25.02
C PRO A 835 32.99 -16.11 25.27
N ILE A 836 32.39 -15.84 26.44
CA ILE A 836 31.15 -16.50 26.87
C ILE A 836 29.98 -16.20 25.91
N ASP A 837 29.95 -14.99 25.36
CA ASP A 837 28.99 -14.51 24.37
C ASP A 837 29.18 -15.14 22.97
N GLU A 838 30.30 -15.83 22.74
CA GLU A 838 30.64 -16.42 21.46
C GLU A 838 30.59 -17.97 21.48
N LEU A 839 30.32 -18.61 22.63
CA LEU A 839 30.35 -20.08 22.80
C LEU A 839 29.38 -20.84 21.86
N ASP A 840 28.23 -20.24 21.53
CA ASP A 840 27.29 -20.83 20.57
C ASP A 840 27.68 -20.45 19.12
N SER A 841 28.15 -19.22 18.92
CA SER A 841 28.50 -18.66 17.62
C SER A 841 29.75 -19.28 16.98
N VAL A 842 30.65 -19.90 17.76
CA VAL A 842 31.84 -20.57 17.20
C VAL A 842 31.54 -21.72 16.23
N PHE A 843 30.31 -22.25 16.25
CA PHE A 843 29.84 -23.26 15.29
C PHE A 843 29.13 -22.65 14.08
N ASP A 844 28.93 -21.33 14.05
CA ASP A 844 28.31 -20.64 12.93
C ASP A 844 29.24 -20.54 11.72
N LYS A 845 28.62 -20.51 10.55
CA LYS A 845 29.33 -20.55 9.27
C LYS A 845 30.16 -19.28 9.11
N PHE A 846 31.45 -19.44 8.77
CA PHE A 846 32.40 -18.34 8.54
C PHE A 846 32.67 -17.47 9.78
N TYR A 847 32.22 -17.90 10.96
CA TYR A 847 32.41 -17.15 12.19
C TYR A 847 33.82 -17.35 12.74
N ARG A 848 34.41 -16.26 13.27
CA ARG A 848 35.75 -16.24 13.88
C ARG A 848 35.76 -15.27 15.05
N VAL A 849 36.26 -15.73 16.20
CA VAL A 849 36.55 -14.90 17.38
C VAL A 849 37.68 -13.92 17.02
N GLN A 850 37.40 -12.61 16.96
CA GLN A 850 38.42 -11.59 16.67
C GLN A 850 39.17 -11.17 17.94
N LYS A 851 40.38 -11.70 18.15
CA LYS A 851 41.36 -11.15 19.10
C LYS A 851 42.80 -11.30 18.58
N GLY A 852 43.41 -10.18 18.19
CA GLY A 852 44.86 -9.98 18.07
C GLY A 852 45.54 -10.44 16.78
N ASP A 853 46.48 -9.63 16.28
CA ASP A 853 47.24 -9.74 15.02
C ASP A 853 48.16 -10.99 14.88
N HIS A 854 48.15 -11.94 15.81
CA HIS A 854 49.12 -13.05 15.86
C HIS A 854 48.55 -14.46 15.63
N VAL A 855 47.28 -14.62 15.23
CA VAL A 855 46.70 -15.96 14.98
C VAL A 855 46.79 -16.36 13.51
N ARG A 856 47.33 -17.55 13.23
CA ARG A 856 47.44 -18.15 11.89
C ARG A 856 46.10 -18.14 11.13
N PRO A 857 46.08 -17.87 9.81
CA PRO A 857 44.83 -17.74 9.04
C PRO A 857 44.06 -19.08 8.93
N GLY A 858 42.77 -19.06 9.33
CA GLY A 858 41.80 -20.16 9.21
C GLY A 858 40.48 -19.72 8.57
N THR A 859 39.68 -20.66 8.08
CA THR A 859 38.54 -20.40 7.17
C THR A 859 37.18 -20.23 7.88
N GLY A 860 37.11 -20.43 9.20
CA GLY A 860 35.84 -20.34 9.96
C GLY A 860 34.81 -21.43 9.63
N LEU A 861 35.19 -22.48 8.88
CA LEU A 861 34.28 -23.55 8.46
C LEU A 861 34.49 -24.86 9.24
N GLY A 862 35.65 -25.05 9.88
CA GLY A 862 36.01 -26.33 10.50
C GLY A 862 35.04 -26.80 11.59
N LEU A 863 34.65 -25.92 12.51
CA LEU A 863 33.72 -26.26 13.59
C LEU A 863 32.28 -26.44 13.10
N ALA A 864 31.84 -25.65 12.13
CA ALA A 864 30.52 -25.79 11.50
C ALA A 864 30.37 -27.14 10.77
N ILE A 865 31.40 -27.56 10.03
CA ILE A 865 31.45 -28.87 9.37
C ILE A 865 31.49 -29.99 10.42
N SER A 866 32.32 -29.84 11.46
CA SER A 866 32.39 -30.82 12.55
C SER A 866 31.04 -31.02 13.23
N ARG A 867 30.28 -29.94 13.50
CA ARG A 867 28.91 -30.01 14.01
C ARG A 867 27.99 -30.77 13.06
N GLY A 868 27.99 -30.42 11.77
CA GLY A 868 27.16 -31.09 10.79
C GLY A 868 27.45 -32.60 10.64
N PHE A 869 28.72 -33.01 10.68
CA PHE A 869 29.08 -34.44 10.65
C PHE A 869 28.65 -35.18 11.92
N VAL A 870 28.86 -34.58 13.10
CA VAL A 870 28.43 -35.16 14.38
C VAL A 870 26.90 -35.31 14.43
N GLU A 871 26.16 -34.30 14.00
CA GLU A 871 24.68 -34.33 13.92
C GLU A 871 24.18 -35.36 12.90
N ALA A 872 24.85 -35.49 11.75
CA ALA A 872 24.53 -36.53 10.77
C ALA A 872 24.73 -37.95 11.34
N MET A 873 25.67 -38.12 12.28
CA MET A 873 25.88 -39.35 13.05
C MET A 873 25.01 -39.44 14.32
N ARG A 874 23.99 -38.58 14.45
CA ARG A 874 23.04 -38.50 15.59
C ARG A 874 23.68 -38.12 16.93
N GLY A 875 24.86 -37.51 16.91
CA GLY A 875 25.51 -36.94 18.09
C GLY A 875 25.26 -35.45 18.26
N THR A 876 25.85 -34.87 19.30
CA THR A 876 25.89 -33.42 19.53
C THR A 876 27.30 -32.97 19.85
N ILE A 877 27.67 -31.75 19.45
CA ILE A 877 28.95 -31.11 19.82
C ILE A 877 28.67 -29.78 20.52
N SER A 878 29.43 -29.47 21.58
CA SER A 878 29.31 -28.21 22.32
C SER A 878 30.68 -27.67 22.72
N ALA A 879 30.78 -26.35 22.87
CA ALA A 879 31.98 -25.67 23.36
C ALA A 879 31.76 -25.14 24.78
N ALA A 880 32.79 -25.23 25.61
CA ALA A 880 32.85 -24.63 26.94
C ALA A 880 34.27 -24.13 27.22
N ASN A 881 34.44 -23.29 28.23
CA ASN A 881 35.76 -23.01 28.77
C ASN A 881 36.10 -23.98 29.89
N ARG A 882 37.40 -24.24 30.06
CA ARG A 882 37.92 -25.00 31.18
C ARG A 882 37.60 -24.31 32.51
N SER A 883 37.29 -25.12 33.52
CA SER A 883 37.03 -24.67 34.89
C SER A 883 38.26 -24.71 35.79
N ASP A 884 39.27 -25.51 35.43
CA ASP A 884 40.50 -25.75 36.19
C ASP A 884 41.62 -24.75 35.87
N ARG A 885 41.74 -24.33 34.61
CA ARG A 885 42.72 -23.35 34.10
C ARG A 885 42.22 -22.69 32.81
N SER A 886 43.00 -21.78 32.22
CA SER A 886 42.68 -21.17 30.93
C SER A 886 42.69 -22.21 29.81
N GLY A 887 41.72 -22.16 28.91
CA GLY A 887 41.60 -23.05 27.75
C GLY A 887 40.15 -23.33 27.38
N ALA A 888 39.94 -23.91 26.20
CA ALA A 888 38.63 -24.36 25.75
C ALA A 888 38.47 -25.88 25.92
N VAL A 889 37.21 -26.32 26.01
CA VAL A 889 36.80 -27.74 26.00
C VAL A 889 35.73 -27.91 24.93
N LEU A 890 36.02 -28.78 23.96
CA LEU A 890 35.06 -29.21 22.95
C LEU A 890 34.56 -30.60 23.33
N THR A 891 33.25 -30.72 23.52
CA THR A 891 32.58 -31.94 24.01
C THR A 891 31.74 -32.52 22.90
N ILE A 892 32.01 -33.77 22.50
CA ILE A 892 31.17 -34.55 21.59
C ILE A 892 30.40 -35.58 22.42
N ARG A 893 29.09 -35.69 22.20
CA ARG A 893 28.24 -36.74 22.78
C ARG A 893 27.70 -37.60 21.65
N LEU A 894 27.97 -38.90 21.69
CA LEU A 894 27.54 -39.88 20.69
C LEU A 894 26.60 -40.90 21.34
N PRO A 895 25.46 -41.24 20.71
CA PRO A 895 24.54 -42.21 21.27
C PRO A 895 25.13 -43.62 21.21
N VAL A 896 24.92 -44.38 22.29
CA VAL A 896 25.27 -45.80 22.36
C VAL A 896 24.18 -46.59 21.64
N PRO A 897 24.52 -47.42 20.63
CA PRO A 897 23.54 -48.28 19.97
C PRO A 897 22.91 -49.27 20.96
N ALA A 898 21.60 -49.51 20.83
CA ALA A 898 20.82 -50.39 21.72
C ALA A 898 21.33 -51.85 21.78
N ASP A 899 22.11 -52.29 20.79
CA ASP A 899 22.70 -53.64 20.68
C ASP A 899 24.22 -53.71 20.95
N SER A 900 24.82 -52.67 21.57
CA SER A 900 26.27 -52.68 21.82
C SER A 900 26.67 -53.72 22.89
N ARG A 901 27.31 -54.81 22.46
CA ARG A 901 28.04 -55.72 23.37
C ARG A 901 29.37 -55.06 23.77
N ALA A 902 29.72 -55.17 25.05
CA ALA A 902 31.09 -54.94 25.51
C ALA A 902 32.03 -55.95 24.83
N LEU A 903 33.22 -55.51 24.42
CA LEU A 903 34.26 -56.41 23.91
C LEU A 903 34.71 -57.36 25.02
N ASP A 904 34.68 -58.66 24.72
CA ASP A 904 35.31 -59.70 25.52
C ASP A 904 36.83 -59.61 25.26
N THR A 905 37.57 -58.96 26.14
CA THR A 905 39.03 -58.83 26.03
C THR A 905 39.70 -60.12 26.48
N ALA A 906 39.81 -61.07 25.54
CA ALA A 906 40.72 -62.21 25.64
C ALA A 906 41.33 -62.55 24.26
N ALA A 907 42.38 -61.82 23.87
CA ALA A 907 43.52 -62.29 23.07
C ALA A 907 44.62 -61.22 23.03
#